data_AF-A0A2B4S6M9-F1
#
_entry.id   AF-A0A2B4S6M9-F1
#
_cell.length_a   1.000
_cell.length_b   1.000
_cell.length_c   1.000
_cell.angle_alpha   90.00
_cell.angle_beta   90.00
_cell.angle_gamma   90.00
#
_symmetry.space_group_name_H-M   'P 1'
#
loop_
_entity.id
_entity.type
_entity.pdbx_description
1 polymer ?
#
loop_
_entity_poly.entity_id
_entity_poly.type
_entity_poly.pdbx_seq_one_letter_code
_entity_poly.pdbx_strand_id
1 'polypeptide(L)'
;MKGGRGMSGMHIEVLYRQWEVITKDLEVKKILPSLLSREIISGEDMNLIENEATRKDKNNALLKILQKKDSDAFDGFVDSLRRSQEFLAFGLWQEEKKEYKKEQNALISRLKSCLKARSDIYDMKTTLEKHFEEETGRRSRLLSSRSKTPRERILSARGYTAFPVVMDINLKAGVSFETLYEENRRGIDDAISGAVLNPSSDDPVVKQISCSDKNLRVKMLYRLDESLLSFHNKYEQTQAKIRGELKKFGIHEMIHFTIENQGQLERKMEEIRLVERALMKGGRGMSGMHIEVLYRQWEVITKDLEVKKILPSLLSREIISGEDMNLIENEATRKDKNNALLKILQKKDSDAFDGFVDSLRRSQEFLAFGLWQEEKKEYKKEQNALISRLNSCLKARSDIYDMKTTLEKDFEEETENMEKETNKLKERVEDLEKELDERKTIMGKGNVNSCSPQDESVGKTGGIPGEQENERENQSELVEISTVIREGCEKLQNEVTEKCSAIIEMILHKKNCRGKKVPEKVKRLEEECQGLHDVIKEREDETKKCNLELKAVLEEKAVLVERYLKTQKENDLLQKKYQNLKAKFWEDRKALETLFRDDRDKTKKHANELAELKAASRKARLHRQNLKEMQRKAEETTKECFKEKESLTSEIKRLRSQLESELKNHIVTTEKLKEELREVRKLNEQAQNKLEHKQSLRSPSTLPAVDHEEGQKKKQKTRGISSARPLFSGKVSHFLITARGNCNSVICYGIIQPTENPTILRT
;
A
#
# COMPACT_ATOMS: atom_id res chain seq x y z
N MET A 1 31.11 -23.49 51.80
CA MET A 1 32.39 -22.77 51.60
C MET A 1 32.22 -21.79 50.45
N LYS A 2 32.88 -20.62 50.44
CA LYS A 2 32.94 -19.79 49.23
C LYS A 2 33.85 -20.48 48.22
N GLY A 3 33.34 -20.82 47.04
CA GLY A 3 34.19 -21.26 45.93
C GLY A 3 35.08 -20.10 45.50
N GLY A 4 36.39 -20.22 45.70
CA GLY A 4 37.36 -19.19 45.37
C GLY A 4 37.47 -18.99 43.87
N ARG A 5 36.68 -18.05 43.33
CA ARG A 5 36.88 -17.57 41.96
C ARG A 5 38.22 -16.86 41.92
N GLY A 6 39.15 -17.39 41.15
CA GLY A 6 40.50 -16.84 41.02
C GLY A 6 40.49 -15.40 40.51
N MET A 7 41.64 -14.74 40.68
CA MET A 7 41.91 -13.37 40.24
C MET A 7 41.38 -13.09 38.83
N SER A 8 40.81 -11.90 38.62
CA SER A 8 40.16 -11.58 37.34
C SER A 8 41.12 -11.70 36.16
N GLY A 9 40.63 -12.13 34.99
CA GLY A 9 41.46 -12.24 33.78
C GLY A 9 42.13 -10.92 33.39
N MET A 10 41.49 -9.78 33.67
CA MET A 10 42.07 -8.44 33.50
C MET A 10 43.27 -8.24 34.45
N HIS A 11 43.12 -8.57 35.73
CA HIS A 11 44.19 -8.44 36.73
C HIS A 11 45.36 -9.38 36.46
N ILE A 12 45.09 -10.62 36.01
CA ILE A 12 46.11 -11.58 35.58
C ILE A 12 46.90 -11.04 34.37
N GLU A 13 46.23 -10.49 33.35
CA GLU A 13 46.87 -9.86 32.18
C GLU A 13 47.74 -8.65 32.58
N VAL A 14 47.26 -7.83 33.53
CA VAL A 14 48.02 -6.68 34.07
C VAL A 14 49.27 -7.14 34.82
N LEU A 15 49.18 -8.19 35.65
CA LEU A 15 50.35 -8.80 36.29
C LEU A 15 51.34 -9.38 35.27
N TYR A 16 50.86 -10.04 34.19
CA TYR A 16 51.75 -10.55 33.13
C TYR A 16 52.50 -9.43 32.41
N ARG A 17 51.84 -8.32 32.06
CA ARG A 17 52.51 -7.19 31.38
C ARG A 17 53.51 -6.44 32.26
N GLN A 18 53.36 -6.48 33.57
CA GLN A 18 54.33 -5.92 34.52
C GLN A 18 55.28 -6.97 35.12
N TRP A 19 55.21 -8.24 34.68
CA TRP A 19 55.88 -9.36 35.34
C TRP A 19 57.39 -9.15 35.44
N GLU A 20 58.06 -8.75 34.35
CA GLU A 20 59.51 -8.51 34.36
C GLU A 20 59.92 -7.35 35.26
N VAL A 21 59.15 -6.25 35.24
CA VAL A 21 59.41 -5.04 36.05
C VAL A 21 59.29 -5.37 37.53
N ILE A 22 58.19 -6.03 37.93
CA ILE A 22 57.98 -6.47 39.31
C ILE A 22 59.05 -7.49 39.70
N THR A 23 59.29 -8.51 38.87
CA THR A 23 60.27 -9.57 39.15
C THR A 23 61.68 -9.01 39.34
N LYS A 24 62.05 -7.97 38.58
CA LYS A 24 63.33 -7.28 38.68
C LYS A 24 63.41 -6.40 39.93
N ASP A 25 62.46 -5.50 40.14
CA ASP A 25 62.59 -4.35 41.05
C ASP A 25 61.84 -4.50 42.40
N LEU A 26 61.02 -5.54 42.58
CA LEU A 26 60.29 -5.79 43.84
C LEU A 26 61.18 -6.31 44.98
N GLU A 27 61.01 -5.73 46.16
CA GLU A 27 61.48 -6.21 47.45
C GLU A 27 60.33 -6.90 48.23
N VAL A 28 60.14 -8.20 47.97
CA VAL A 28 59.09 -9.03 48.61
C VAL A 28 59.04 -8.92 50.14
N LYS A 29 60.19 -8.84 50.83
CA LYS A 29 60.25 -8.72 52.30
C LYS A 29 59.52 -7.49 52.86
N LYS A 30 59.39 -6.40 52.08
CA LYS A 30 58.68 -5.17 52.50
C LYS A 30 57.15 -5.30 52.42
N ILE A 31 56.62 -6.30 51.71
CA ILE A 31 55.17 -6.47 51.51
C ILE A 31 54.56 -7.73 52.12
N LEU A 32 55.33 -8.81 52.32
CA LEU A 32 54.79 -10.06 52.89
C LEU A 32 53.98 -9.86 54.20
N PRO A 33 54.44 -9.06 55.19
CA PRO A 33 53.64 -8.84 56.40
C PRO A 33 52.32 -8.11 56.12
N SER A 34 52.29 -7.19 55.15
CA SER A 34 51.07 -6.48 54.74
C SER A 34 50.09 -7.42 54.04
N LEU A 35 50.59 -8.31 53.17
CA LEU A 35 49.78 -9.32 52.49
C LEU A 35 49.18 -10.35 53.47
N LEU A 36 49.99 -10.85 54.40
CA LEU A 36 49.55 -11.79 55.44
C LEU A 36 48.53 -11.13 56.39
N SER A 37 48.76 -9.87 56.80
CA SER A 37 47.82 -9.13 57.67
C SER A 37 46.47 -8.80 57.01
N ARG A 38 46.36 -9.00 55.69
CA ARG A 38 45.13 -8.84 54.90
C ARG A 38 44.53 -10.19 54.46
N GLU A 39 45.08 -11.31 54.94
CA GLU A 39 44.66 -12.69 54.59
C GLU A 39 44.78 -13.05 53.09
N ILE A 40 45.48 -12.22 52.29
CA ILE A 40 45.69 -12.42 50.84
C ILE A 40 46.56 -13.64 50.57
N ILE A 41 47.54 -13.87 51.43
CA ILE A 41 48.43 -15.04 51.43
C ILE A 41 48.36 -15.70 52.81
N SER A 42 48.45 -17.04 52.86
CA SER A 42 48.54 -17.77 54.11
C SER A 42 49.95 -17.71 54.70
N GLY A 43 50.12 -18.18 55.94
CA GLY A 43 51.46 -18.41 56.50
C GLY A 43 52.26 -19.44 55.70
N GLU A 44 51.60 -20.41 55.06
CA GLU A 44 52.24 -21.41 54.20
C GLU A 44 52.75 -20.77 52.90
N ASP A 45 51.93 -19.94 52.24
CA ASP A 45 52.35 -19.15 51.07
C ASP A 45 53.55 -18.26 51.41
N MET A 46 53.53 -17.58 52.57
CA MET A 46 54.65 -16.77 53.02
C MET A 46 55.92 -17.60 53.24
N ASN A 47 55.82 -18.76 53.90
CA ASN A 47 56.95 -19.67 54.09
C ASN A 47 57.51 -20.20 52.74
N LEU A 48 56.65 -20.54 51.79
CA LEU A 48 57.06 -20.97 50.44
C LEU A 48 57.85 -19.85 49.74
N ILE A 49 57.37 -18.61 49.80
CA ILE A 49 58.06 -17.44 49.24
C ILE A 49 59.36 -17.12 49.99
N GLU A 50 59.43 -17.33 51.31
CA GLU A 50 60.64 -17.06 52.09
C GLU A 50 61.72 -18.15 51.93
N ASN A 51 61.37 -19.36 51.52
CA ASN A 51 62.33 -20.45 51.27
C ASN A 51 63.05 -20.38 49.91
N GLU A 52 62.51 -19.65 48.94
CA GLU A 52 63.13 -19.48 47.61
C GLU A 52 64.53 -18.83 47.67
N ALA A 53 65.45 -19.26 46.80
CA ALA A 53 66.87 -18.94 46.95
C ALA A 53 67.25 -17.49 46.57
N THR A 54 66.66 -16.94 45.50
CA THR A 54 67.02 -15.59 44.98
C THR A 54 65.85 -14.62 45.04
N ARG A 55 66.11 -13.30 45.05
CA ARG A 55 65.05 -12.27 44.98
C ARG A 55 64.13 -12.48 43.77
N LYS A 56 64.69 -12.87 42.62
CA LYS A 56 63.92 -13.15 41.39
C LYS A 56 62.91 -14.28 41.63
N ASP A 57 63.32 -15.33 42.32
CA ASP A 57 62.48 -16.51 42.55
C ASP A 57 61.42 -16.23 43.61
N LYS A 58 61.76 -15.47 44.68
CA LYS A 58 60.77 -14.93 45.63
C LYS A 58 59.67 -14.11 44.95
N ASN A 59 60.06 -13.23 44.03
CA ASN A 59 59.13 -12.38 43.29
C ASN A 59 58.25 -13.23 42.34
N ASN A 60 58.83 -14.21 41.64
CA ASN A 60 58.10 -15.17 40.80
C ASN A 60 57.12 -16.04 41.62
N ALA A 61 57.53 -16.55 42.78
CA ALA A 61 56.70 -17.38 43.64
C ALA A 61 55.48 -16.61 44.16
N LEU A 62 55.69 -15.37 44.64
CA LEU A 62 54.59 -14.50 45.06
C LEU A 62 53.59 -14.24 43.91
N LEU A 63 54.07 -13.90 42.71
CA LEU A 63 53.19 -13.63 41.57
C LEU A 63 52.38 -14.88 41.15
N LYS A 64 53.01 -16.06 41.14
CA LYS A 64 52.32 -17.35 40.88
C LYS A 64 51.29 -17.70 41.97
N ILE A 65 51.53 -17.32 43.22
CA ILE A 65 50.57 -17.51 44.32
C ILE A 65 49.40 -16.55 44.17
N LEU A 66 49.66 -15.25 43.93
CA LEU A 66 48.61 -14.24 43.75
C LEU A 66 47.64 -14.61 42.62
N GLN A 67 48.12 -15.12 41.48
CA GLN A 67 47.25 -15.60 40.39
C GLN A 67 46.26 -16.73 40.79
N LYS A 68 46.53 -17.45 41.88
CA LYS A 68 45.65 -18.51 42.44
C LYS A 68 44.75 -18.02 43.57
N LYS A 69 44.91 -16.78 44.03
CA LYS A 69 44.02 -16.13 45.00
C LYS A 69 42.83 -15.50 44.28
N ASP A 70 41.93 -14.90 45.04
CA ASP A 70 40.70 -14.27 44.54
C ASP A 70 40.96 -12.92 43.84
N SER A 71 39.88 -12.22 43.46
CA SER A 71 39.93 -10.86 42.91
C SER A 71 40.65 -9.88 43.84
N ASP A 72 40.35 -9.98 45.14
CA ASP A 72 40.66 -8.99 46.16
C ASP A 72 42.17 -9.00 46.48
N ALA A 73 42.84 -10.11 46.18
CA ALA A 73 44.29 -10.25 46.20
C ALA A 73 45.05 -9.27 45.28
N PHE A 74 44.47 -8.83 44.16
CA PHE A 74 45.11 -7.84 43.27
C PHE A 74 45.14 -6.46 43.94
N ASP A 75 43.98 -5.98 44.39
CA ASP A 75 43.84 -4.69 45.08
C ASP A 75 44.69 -4.67 46.36
N GLY A 76 44.66 -5.77 47.12
CA GLY A 76 45.46 -5.94 48.32
C GLY A 76 46.98 -5.97 48.08
N PHE A 77 47.42 -6.47 46.93
CA PHE A 77 48.81 -6.39 46.47
C PHE A 77 49.20 -4.96 46.05
N VAL A 78 48.38 -4.30 45.22
CA VAL A 78 48.60 -2.90 44.80
C VAL A 78 48.63 -1.95 46.00
N ASP A 79 47.79 -2.15 47.02
CA ASP A 79 47.82 -1.36 48.26
C ASP A 79 49.07 -1.63 49.11
N SER A 80 49.54 -2.89 49.17
CA SER A 80 50.75 -3.26 49.90
C SER A 80 52.01 -2.69 49.21
N LEU A 81 52.00 -2.63 47.88
CA LEU A 81 52.99 -1.89 47.09
C LEU A 81 52.87 -0.37 47.34
N ARG A 82 51.68 0.22 47.32
CA ARG A 82 51.47 1.66 47.55
C ARG A 82 52.06 2.13 48.88
N ARG A 83 52.03 1.28 49.91
CA ARG A 83 52.61 1.55 51.25
C ARG A 83 54.13 1.43 51.35
N SER A 84 54.82 0.84 50.37
CA SER A 84 56.23 0.45 50.51
C SER A 84 57.12 0.74 49.31
N GLN A 85 56.55 0.66 48.11
CA GLN A 85 57.19 0.64 46.79
C GLN A 85 56.23 1.28 45.76
N GLU A 86 55.85 2.53 46.01
CA GLU A 86 54.79 3.26 45.29
C GLU A 86 54.94 3.24 43.77
N PHE A 87 56.19 3.26 43.25
CA PHE A 87 56.47 3.21 41.81
C PHE A 87 55.92 1.95 41.12
N LEU A 88 55.95 0.78 41.80
CA LEU A 88 55.36 -0.46 41.27
C LEU A 88 53.83 -0.44 41.32
N ALA A 89 53.24 0.12 42.39
CA ALA A 89 51.81 0.31 42.50
C ALA A 89 51.27 1.25 41.40
N PHE A 90 52.00 2.33 41.10
CA PHE A 90 51.67 3.25 40.02
C PHE A 90 51.79 2.59 38.64
N GLY A 91 52.83 1.78 38.40
CA GLY A 91 52.99 1.02 37.16
C GLY A 91 51.81 0.06 36.90
N LEU A 92 51.44 -0.73 37.90
CA LEU A 92 50.28 -1.63 37.84
C LEU A 92 48.97 -0.89 37.60
N TRP A 93 48.72 0.19 38.34
CA TRP A 93 47.49 1.00 38.18
C TRP A 93 47.38 1.64 36.79
N GLN A 94 48.50 2.02 36.17
CA GLN A 94 48.49 2.54 34.80
C GLN A 94 48.19 1.46 33.76
N GLU A 95 48.65 0.22 33.93
CA GLU A 95 48.28 -0.89 33.04
C GLU A 95 46.83 -1.35 33.26
N GLU A 96 46.36 -1.45 34.50
CA GLU A 96 44.95 -1.71 34.82
C GLU A 96 44.04 -0.67 34.15
N LYS A 97 44.37 0.61 34.27
CA LYS A 97 43.64 1.71 33.63
C LYS A 97 43.67 1.66 32.10
N LYS A 98 44.72 1.10 31.48
CA LYS A 98 44.76 0.84 30.03
C LYS A 98 43.85 -0.33 29.65
N GLU A 99 43.90 -1.43 30.40
CA GLU A 99 43.11 -2.63 30.09
C GLU A 99 41.61 -2.41 30.33
N TYR A 100 41.24 -1.76 31.43
CA TYR A 100 39.88 -1.31 31.68
C TYR A 100 39.36 -0.40 30.55
N LYS A 101 40.19 0.52 30.04
CA LYS A 101 39.83 1.38 28.89
C LYS A 101 39.69 0.58 27.59
N LYS A 102 40.50 -0.47 27.39
CA LYS A 102 40.40 -1.39 26.24
C LYS A 102 39.10 -2.22 26.31
N GLU A 103 38.76 -2.77 27.47
CA GLU A 103 37.51 -3.49 27.68
C GLU A 103 36.29 -2.55 27.56
N GLN A 104 36.33 -1.37 28.16
CA GLN A 104 35.29 -0.34 28.01
C GLN A 104 35.07 0.03 26.54
N ASN A 105 36.14 0.20 25.75
CA ASN A 105 36.04 0.44 24.31
C ASN A 105 35.46 -0.76 23.54
N ALA A 106 35.80 -2.00 23.92
CA ALA A 106 35.22 -3.20 23.32
C ALA A 106 33.72 -3.32 23.64
N LEU A 107 33.32 -3.02 24.88
CA LEU A 107 31.92 -3.03 25.34
C LEU A 107 31.11 -1.91 24.66
N ILE A 108 31.66 -0.69 24.54
CA ILE A 108 31.07 0.40 23.75
C ILE A 108 30.91 -0.01 22.28
N SER A 109 31.87 -0.74 21.71
CA SER A 109 31.81 -1.20 20.32
C SER A 109 30.74 -2.27 20.11
N ARG A 110 30.64 -3.24 21.03
CA ARG A 110 29.55 -4.22 21.08
C ARG A 110 28.19 -3.52 21.20
N LEU A 111 28.06 -2.57 22.13
CA LEU A 111 26.82 -1.82 22.37
C LEU A 111 26.42 -0.95 21.18
N LYS A 112 27.38 -0.32 20.48
CA LYS A 112 27.14 0.36 19.20
C LYS A 112 26.63 -0.60 18.12
N SER A 113 27.19 -1.81 18.04
CA SER A 113 26.71 -2.84 17.12
C SER A 113 25.27 -3.27 17.43
N CYS A 114 24.96 -3.54 18.71
CA CYS A 114 23.60 -3.86 19.16
C CYS A 114 22.60 -2.71 18.93
N LEU A 115 23.00 -1.45 19.15
CA LEU A 115 22.17 -0.29 18.85
C LEU A 115 21.95 -0.12 17.34
N LYS A 116 22.96 -0.39 16.50
CA LYS A 116 22.79 -0.40 15.04
C LYS A 116 21.82 -1.50 14.63
N ALA A 117 22.03 -2.74 15.05
CA ALA A 117 21.11 -3.85 14.75
C ALA A 117 19.68 -3.57 15.23
N ARG A 118 19.52 -2.89 16.38
CA ARG A 118 18.22 -2.42 16.86
C ARG A 118 17.63 -1.30 15.99
N SER A 119 18.44 -0.40 15.44
CA SER A 119 18.00 0.58 14.42
C SER A 119 17.59 -0.13 13.14
N ASP A 120 18.41 -1.04 12.62
CA ASP A 120 18.12 -1.83 11.42
C ASP A 120 16.81 -2.63 11.59
N ILE A 121 16.55 -3.17 12.79
CA ILE A 121 15.26 -3.80 13.17
C ILE A 121 14.12 -2.79 13.26
N TYR A 122 14.34 -1.57 13.77
CA TYR A 122 13.31 -0.52 13.76
C TYR A 122 13.00 -0.03 12.34
N ASP A 123 14.00 0.16 11.48
CA ASP A 123 13.83 0.58 10.09
C ASP A 123 13.14 -0.53 9.27
N MET A 124 13.49 -1.79 9.52
CA MET A 124 12.78 -2.96 8.98
C MET A 124 11.35 -3.04 9.51
N LYS A 125 11.12 -2.81 10.81
CA LYS A 125 9.79 -2.75 11.42
C LYS A 125 8.95 -1.60 10.87
N THR A 126 9.51 -0.41 10.67
CA THR A 126 8.83 0.75 10.08
C THR A 126 8.59 0.53 8.58
N THR A 127 9.47 -0.19 7.88
CA THR A 127 9.23 -0.62 6.50
C THR A 127 8.11 -1.65 6.42
N LEU A 128 8.09 -2.63 7.33
CA LEU A 128 7.01 -3.62 7.46
C LEU A 128 5.70 -2.98 7.89
N GLU A 129 5.71 -2.05 8.85
CA GLU A 129 4.52 -1.30 9.29
C GLU A 129 4.02 -0.38 8.19
N LYS A 130 4.91 0.28 7.42
CA LYS A 130 4.50 1.03 6.21
C LYS A 130 3.91 0.10 5.15
N HIS A 131 4.53 -1.05 4.88
CA HIS A 131 3.93 -2.07 4.01
C HIS A 131 2.58 -2.54 4.55
N PHE A 132 2.44 -2.74 5.85
CA PHE A 132 1.21 -3.19 6.51
C PHE A 132 0.17 -2.07 6.62
N GLU A 133 0.54 -0.79 6.62
CA GLU A 133 -0.32 0.39 6.50
C GLU A 133 -0.67 0.69 5.04
N GLU A 134 0.13 0.23 4.07
CA GLU A 134 -0.28 0.17 2.68
C GLU A 134 -1.26 -1.00 2.48
N GLU A 135 -1.02 -2.19 3.05
CA GLU A 135 -1.89 -3.37 2.96
C GLU A 135 -3.22 -3.19 3.74
N THR A 136 -3.14 -2.74 4.99
CA THR A 136 -4.31 -2.44 5.82
C THR A 136 -4.90 -1.07 5.52
N GLY A 137 -4.14 -0.14 4.95
CA GLY A 137 -4.68 1.10 4.39
C GLY A 137 -5.45 0.85 3.09
N ARG A 138 -5.00 -0.09 2.24
CA ARG A 138 -5.82 -0.64 1.14
C ARG A 138 -7.10 -1.26 1.73
N ARG A 139 -7.03 -2.12 2.75
CA ARG A 139 -8.22 -2.73 3.41
C ARG A 139 -9.12 -1.76 4.18
N SER A 140 -8.61 -0.64 4.71
CA SER A 140 -9.37 0.29 5.55
C SER A 140 -9.95 1.47 4.76
N ARG A 141 -9.23 1.95 3.73
CA ARG A 141 -9.78 2.89 2.74
C ARG A 141 -10.79 2.23 1.79
N LEU A 142 -10.88 0.90 1.78
CA LEU A 142 -12.00 0.16 1.21
C LEU A 142 -13.32 0.30 2.01
N LEU A 143 -13.29 0.77 3.27
CA LEU A 143 -14.46 0.80 4.16
C LEU A 143 -14.84 2.20 4.68
N SER A 144 -13.91 3.16 4.78
CA SER A 144 -14.22 4.53 5.21
C SER A 144 -14.88 5.35 4.09
N SER A 145 -16.12 5.80 4.30
CA SER A 145 -16.91 6.47 3.26
C SER A 145 -16.76 8.00 3.23
N ARG A 146 -15.77 8.49 2.46
CA ARG A 146 -15.81 9.82 1.82
C ARG A 146 -15.45 9.70 0.33
N SER A 147 -15.71 10.74 -0.45
CA SER A 147 -15.80 10.68 -1.92
C SER A 147 -14.51 10.27 -2.64
N LYS A 148 -14.54 9.14 -3.37
CA LYS A 148 -13.40 8.63 -4.15
C LYS A 148 -12.81 9.69 -5.10
N THR A 149 -11.55 10.03 -4.88
CA THR A 149 -10.70 10.80 -5.80
C THR A 149 -10.60 10.11 -7.17
N PRO A 150 -10.15 10.81 -8.24
CA PRO A 150 -9.91 10.17 -9.54
C PRO A 150 -8.95 8.96 -9.44
N ARG A 151 -7.89 9.09 -8.62
CA ARG A 151 -6.91 8.02 -8.34
C ARG A 151 -7.57 6.79 -7.69
N GLU A 152 -8.47 6.99 -6.72
CA GLU A 152 -9.22 5.91 -6.08
C GLU A 152 -10.30 5.32 -6.98
N ARG A 153 -10.85 6.07 -7.95
CA ARG A 153 -11.74 5.51 -8.98
C ARG A 153 -10.99 4.59 -9.94
N ILE A 154 -9.79 4.96 -10.36
CA ILE A 154 -8.94 4.12 -11.23
C ILE A 154 -8.44 2.87 -10.49
N LEU A 155 -7.93 3.02 -9.26
CA LEU A 155 -7.46 1.86 -8.47
C LEU A 155 -8.62 0.95 -8.02
N SER A 156 -9.78 1.52 -7.68
CA SER A 156 -11.01 0.73 -7.42
C SER A 156 -11.56 0.03 -8.66
N ALA A 157 -11.11 0.38 -9.86
CA ALA A 157 -11.44 -0.37 -11.07
C ALA A 157 -10.46 -1.52 -11.33
N ARG A 158 -9.18 -1.44 -10.91
CA ARG A 158 -8.23 -2.55 -11.07
C ARG A 158 -8.61 -3.80 -10.25
N GLY A 159 -9.27 -3.62 -9.10
CA GLY A 159 -9.84 -4.72 -8.32
C GLY A 159 -10.97 -5.43 -9.08
N TYR A 160 -10.67 -6.59 -9.66
CA TYR A 160 -11.60 -7.49 -10.36
C TYR A 160 -12.17 -7.03 -11.73
N THR A 161 -11.57 -6.05 -12.42
CA THR A 161 -11.81 -5.95 -13.89
C THR A 161 -11.01 -7.01 -14.62
N ALA A 162 -11.53 -8.23 -14.70
CA ALA A 162 -11.03 -9.23 -15.64
C ALA A 162 -11.28 -8.70 -17.07
N PHE A 163 -10.22 -8.42 -17.83
CA PHE A 163 -10.34 -7.81 -19.16
C PHE A 163 -10.72 -8.88 -20.19
N PRO A 164 -11.86 -8.76 -20.88
CA PRO A 164 -12.25 -9.69 -21.93
C PRO A 164 -11.43 -9.41 -23.19
N VAL A 165 -10.45 -10.25 -23.47
CA VAL A 165 -9.78 -10.29 -24.77
C VAL A 165 -10.61 -11.19 -25.68
N VAL A 166 -11.14 -10.63 -26.77
CA VAL A 166 -11.78 -11.42 -27.82
C VAL A 166 -10.77 -11.63 -28.94
N MET A 167 -10.37 -12.89 -29.10
CA MET A 167 -9.40 -13.36 -30.08
C MET A 167 -10.15 -14.06 -31.22
N ASP A 168 -10.23 -13.41 -32.38
CA ASP A 168 -10.71 -14.04 -33.61
C ASP A 168 -9.54 -14.75 -34.32
N ILE A 169 -9.75 -16.02 -34.63
CA ILE A 169 -8.82 -16.97 -35.24
C ILE A 169 -9.32 -17.26 -36.65
N ASN A 170 -8.61 -16.77 -37.66
CA ASN A 170 -9.05 -16.80 -39.06
C ASN A 170 -8.14 -17.72 -39.90
N LEU A 171 -8.74 -18.53 -40.77
CA LEU A 171 -8.03 -19.33 -41.77
C LEU A 171 -7.88 -18.56 -43.10
N LYS A 172 -6.98 -19.02 -43.97
CA LYS A 172 -6.97 -18.56 -45.37
C LYS A 172 -8.04 -19.31 -46.18
N ALA A 173 -8.40 -18.73 -47.32
CA ALA A 173 -9.59 -19.13 -48.06
C ALA A 173 -9.45 -20.51 -48.72
N GLY A 174 -10.37 -21.42 -48.39
CA GLY A 174 -10.47 -22.75 -49.01
C GLY A 174 -11.27 -23.76 -48.18
N VAL A 175 -11.24 -23.63 -46.85
CA VAL A 175 -11.90 -24.53 -45.90
C VAL A 175 -12.92 -23.76 -45.06
N SER A 176 -14.12 -24.32 -44.86
CA SER A 176 -15.09 -23.78 -43.89
C SER A 176 -14.62 -24.10 -42.47
N PHE A 177 -14.58 -23.10 -41.58
CA PHE A 177 -14.23 -23.36 -40.19
C PHE A 177 -15.31 -24.22 -39.53
N GLU A 178 -16.58 -23.98 -39.89
CA GLU A 178 -17.75 -24.63 -39.32
C GLU A 178 -17.69 -26.16 -39.45
N THR A 179 -17.47 -26.69 -40.65
CA THR A 179 -17.40 -28.15 -40.87
C THR A 179 -16.27 -28.81 -40.07
N LEU A 180 -15.07 -28.22 -40.10
CA LEU A 180 -13.92 -28.73 -39.36
C LEU A 180 -14.14 -28.69 -37.84
N TYR A 181 -14.80 -27.64 -37.36
CA TYR A 181 -15.13 -27.45 -35.95
C TYR A 181 -16.28 -28.34 -35.50
N GLU A 182 -17.28 -28.62 -36.32
CA GLU A 182 -18.33 -29.59 -35.98
C GLU A 182 -17.77 -31.01 -35.86
N GLU A 183 -16.92 -31.44 -36.79
CA GLU A 183 -16.23 -32.74 -36.75
C GLU A 183 -15.33 -32.91 -35.51
N ASN A 184 -14.61 -31.84 -35.13
CA ASN A 184 -13.55 -31.91 -34.10
C ASN A 184 -13.88 -31.17 -32.80
N ARG A 185 -15.15 -30.76 -32.60
CA ARG A 185 -15.55 -29.72 -31.62
C ARG A 185 -14.92 -29.86 -30.24
N ARG A 186 -15.13 -31.02 -29.59
CA ARG A 186 -14.60 -31.29 -28.25
C ARG A 186 -13.08 -31.24 -28.22
N GLY A 187 -12.41 -31.85 -29.22
CA GLY A 187 -10.96 -31.80 -29.32
C GLY A 187 -10.41 -30.38 -29.44
N ILE A 188 -11.06 -29.52 -30.23
CA ILE A 188 -10.65 -28.11 -30.38
C ILE A 188 -10.96 -27.30 -29.12
N ASP A 189 -12.15 -27.46 -28.53
CA ASP A 189 -12.56 -26.78 -27.28
C ASP A 189 -11.65 -27.17 -26.11
N ASP A 190 -11.37 -28.46 -25.93
CA ASP A 190 -10.50 -29.02 -24.89
C ASP A 190 -9.04 -28.59 -25.10
N ALA A 191 -8.53 -28.61 -26.34
CA ALA A 191 -7.15 -28.25 -26.63
C ALA A 191 -6.90 -26.72 -26.53
N ILE A 192 -7.85 -25.87 -26.91
CA ILE A 192 -7.77 -24.43 -26.64
C ILE A 192 -7.86 -24.17 -25.14
N SER A 193 -8.74 -24.88 -24.42
CA SER A 193 -8.86 -24.76 -22.97
C SER A 193 -7.58 -25.18 -22.25
N GLY A 194 -6.96 -26.31 -22.63
CA GLY A 194 -5.68 -26.79 -22.10
C GLY A 194 -4.47 -25.93 -22.50
N ALA A 195 -4.49 -25.32 -23.69
CA ALA A 195 -3.48 -24.32 -24.08
C ALA A 195 -3.53 -23.07 -23.17
N VAL A 196 -4.71 -22.72 -22.67
CA VAL A 196 -4.93 -21.53 -21.84
C VAL A 196 -4.75 -21.86 -20.33
N LEU A 197 -5.27 -22.99 -19.87
CA LEU A 197 -5.27 -23.43 -18.47
C LEU A 197 -3.98 -24.18 -18.11
N ASN A 198 -2.95 -23.45 -17.69
CA ASN A 198 -2.00 -23.97 -16.72
C ASN A 198 -2.62 -23.88 -15.31
N PRO A 199 -2.31 -24.80 -14.37
CA PRO A 199 -2.86 -24.77 -13.01
C PRO A 199 -2.21 -23.70 -12.09
N SER A 200 -1.60 -22.65 -12.65
CA SER A 200 -1.16 -21.50 -11.85
C SER A 200 -2.36 -20.60 -11.53
N SER A 201 -2.29 -19.86 -10.42
CA SER A 201 -3.41 -19.01 -10.00
C SER A 201 -3.68 -17.83 -10.92
N ASP A 202 -2.80 -17.54 -11.88
CA ASP A 202 -2.65 -16.23 -12.52
C ASP A 202 -2.78 -16.29 -14.05
N ASP A 203 -3.07 -17.46 -14.62
CA ASP A 203 -3.27 -17.62 -16.06
C ASP A 203 -4.66 -17.13 -16.53
N PRO A 204 -4.80 -16.68 -17.81
CA PRO A 204 -6.08 -16.25 -18.34
C PRO A 204 -7.11 -17.38 -18.36
N VAL A 205 -8.39 -17.06 -18.23
CA VAL A 205 -9.48 -18.05 -18.21
C VAL A 205 -10.29 -17.96 -19.51
N VAL A 206 -10.45 -19.07 -20.24
CA VAL A 206 -11.39 -19.14 -21.36
C VAL A 206 -12.82 -19.01 -20.81
N LYS A 207 -13.55 -17.99 -21.26
CA LYS A 207 -14.95 -17.77 -20.88
C LYS A 207 -15.93 -18.35 -21.91
N GLN A 208 -15.56 -18.32 -23.18
CA GLN A 208 -16.42 -18.73 -24.28
C GLN A 208 -15.56 -19.03 -25.51
N ILE A 209 -15.84 -20.15 -26.17
CA ILE A 209 -15.42 -20.42 -27.55
C ILE A 209 -16.69 -20.41 -28.40
N SER A 210 -16.64 -19.82 -29.58
CA SER A 210 -17.77 -19.80 -30.53
C SER A 210 -17.25 -19.75 -31.97
N CYS A 211 -17.71 -20.66 -32.81
CA CYS A 211 -17.39 -20.68 -34.24
C CYS A 211 -18.41 -19.85 -35.04
N SER A 212 -17.97 -19.33 -36.17
CA SER A 212 -18.78 -18.93 -37.33
C SER A 212 -18.04 -19.39 -38.60
N ASP A 213 -18.70 -19.35 -39.76
CA ASP A 213 -18.28 -19.89 -41.07
C ASP A 213 -16.77 -19.78 -41.37
N LYS A 214 -16.14 -18.66 -40.98
CA LYS A 214 -14.76 -18.28 -41.34
C LYS A 214 -13.83 -18.05 -40.15
N ASN A 215 -14.38 -17.88 -38.94
CA ASN A 215 -13.66 -17.37 -37.77
C ASN A 215 -14.02 -18.19 -36.53
N LEU A 216 -13.01 -18.64 -35.78
CA LEU A 216 -13.18 -19.16 -34.43
C LEU A 216 -12.90 -18.05 -33.41
N ARG A 217 -13.89 -17.73 -32.58
CA ARG A 217 -13.82 -16.64 -31.60
C ARG A 217 -13.60 -17.19 -30.20
N VAL A 218 -12.42 -16.90 -29.63
CA VAL A 218 -12.04 -17.29 -28.27
C VAL A 218 -12.07 -16.06 -27.37
N LYS A 219 -12.92 -16.08 -26.34
CA LYS A 219 -13.10 -14.99 -25.39
C LYS A 219 -12.41 -15.34 -24.07
N MET A 220 -11.27 -14.74 -23.83
CA MET A 220 -10.45 -14.96 -22.63
C MET A 220 -10.63 -13.82 -21.62
N LEU A 221 -10.59 -14.16 -20.34
CA LEU A 221 -10.54 -13.22 -19.23
C LEU A 221 -9.12 -13.19 -18.66
N TYR A 222 -8.40 -12.10 -18.92
CA TYR A 222 -7.11 -11.82 -18.27
C TYR A 222 -7.35 -11.08 -16.96
N ARG A 223 -6.60 -11.40 -15.91
CA ARG A 223 -6.55 -10.56 -14.71
C ARG A 223 -5.71 -9.30 -14.98
N LEU A 224 -5.90 -8.29 -14.13
CA LEU A 224 -5.39 -6.91 -14.31
C LEU A 224 -4.56 -6.44 -13.10
N ASP A 225 -4.14 -7.41 -12.30
CA ASP A 225 -3.15 -7.37 -11.22
C ASP A 225 -1.71 -7.46 -11.77
N GLU A 226 -1.51 -8.07 -12.93
CA GLU A 226 -0.21 -8.18 -13.59
C GLU A 226 0.26 -6.90 -14.31
N SER A 227 1.57 -6.84 -14.62
CA SER A 227 2.13 -5.79 -15.48
C SER A 227 1.68 -5.95 -16.93
N LEU A 228 1.64 -4.84 -17.68
CA LEU A 228 1.29 -4.82 -19.11
C LEU A 228 2.12 -5.79 -19.96
N LEU A 229 3.36 -6.06 -19.53
CA LEU A 229 4.25 -6.96 -20.22
C LEU A 229 4.03 -8.43 -19.84
N SER A 230 3.61 -8.72 -18.61
CA SER A 230 3.14 -10.06 -18.26
C SER A 230 1.91 -10.41 -19.11
N PHE A 231 0.95 -9.48 -19.21
CA PHE A 231 -0.19 -9.60 -20.11
C PHE A 231 0.24 -9.86 -21.57
N HIS A 232 1.15 -9.06 -22.14
CA HIS A 232 1.58 -9.22 -23.54
C HIS A 232 2.36 -10.53 -23.75
N ASN A 233 3.28 -10.88 -22.85
CA ASN A 233 4.04 -12.13 -22.93
C ASN A 233 3.14 -13.36 -22.76
N LYS A 234 2.20 -13.35 -21.81
CA LYS A 234 1.20 -14.41 -21.66
C LYS A 234 0.30 -14.49 -22.90
N TYR A 235 -0.12 -13.36 -23.47
CA TYR A 235 -0.92 -13.35 -24.70
C TYR A 235 -0.18 -13.97 -25.91
N GLU A 236 1.10 -13.64 -26.12
CA GLU A 236 1.94 -14.26 -27.16
C GLU A 236 2.18 -15.76 -26.89
N GLN A 237 2.44 -16.14 -25.63
CA GLN A 237 2.55 -17.55 -25.23
C GLN A 237 1.24 -18.32 -25.45
N THR A 238 0.09 -17.71 -25.15
CA THR A 238 -1.24 -18.28 -25.40
C THR A 238 -1.48 -18.44 -26.89
N GLN A 239 -1.15 -17.44 -27.74
CA GLN A 239 -1.18 -17.62 -29.20
C GLN A 239 -0.28 -18.79 -29.64
N ALA A 240 0.94 -18.88 -29.11
CA ALA A 240 1.89 -19.92 -29.49
C ALA A 240 1.41 -21.33 -29.10
N LYS A 241 0.85 -21.49 -27.89
CA LYS A 241 0.22 -22.74 -27.43
C LYS A 241 -0.99 -23.10 -28.30
N ILE A 242 -1.92 -22.15 -28.53
CA ILE A 242 -3.10 -22.38 -29.39
C ILE A 242 -2.69 -22.75 -30.83
N ARG A 243 -1.67 -22.10 -31.41
CA ARG A 243 -1.08 -22.51 -32.71
C ARG A 243 -0.49 -23.92 -32.67
N GLY A 244 0.13 -24.33 -31.56
CA GLY A 244 0.69 -25.67 -31.37
C GLY A 244 -0.39 -26.75 -31.28
N GLU A 245 -1.48 -26.47 -30.58
CA GLU A 245 -2.61 -27.37 -30.41
C GLU A 245 -3.46 -27.50 -31.69
N LEU A 246 -3.83 -26.39 -32.34
CA LEU A 246 -4.65 -26.43 -33.56
C LEU A 246 -3.96 -27.18 -34.72
N LYS A 247 -2.63 -27.17 -34.77
CA LYS A 247 -1.85 -27.99 -35.72
C LYS A 247 -2.09 -29.50 -35.59
N LYS A 248 -2.56 -30.01 -34.45
CA LYS A 248 -2.90 -31.44 -34.28
C LYS A 248 -4.15 -31.84 -35.07
N PHE A 249 -5.02 -30.87 -35.37
CA PHE A 249 -6.27 -31.03 -36.13
C PHE A 249 -6.10 -30.68 -37.62
N GLY A 250 -4.89 -30.82 -38.17
CA GLY A 250 -4.58 -30.48 -39.56
C GLY A 250 -4.51 -28.98 -39.89
N ILE A 251 -4.72 -28.10 -38.90
CA ILE A 251 -4.71 -26.64 -39.10
C ILE A 251 -3.27 -26.13 -39.18
N HIS A 252 -2.64 -26.36 -40.33
CA HIS A 252 -1.24 -26.05 -40.60
C HIS A 252 -1.01 -24.69 -41.26
N GLU A 253 -2.05 -24.05 -41.82
CA GLU A 253 -1.95 -22.78 -42.52
C GLU A 253 -1.70 -21.56 -41.59
N MET A 254 -1.54 -20.38 -42.19
CA MET A 254 -1.31 -19.11 -41.49
C MET A 254 -2.54 -18.67 -40.69
N ILE A 255 -2.72 -19.23 -39.50
CA ILE A 255 -3.71 -18.78 -38.52
C ILE A 255 -3.44 -17.32 -38.17
N HIS A 256 -4.31 -16.42 -38.64
CA HIS A 256 -4.24 -15.01 -38.29
C HIS A 256 -5.05 -14.75 -37.01
N PHE A 257 -4.43 -14.06 -36.06
CA PHE A 257 -5.03 -13.71 -34.78
C PHE A 257 -5.38 -12.22 -34.79
N THR A 258 -6.63 -11.88 -34.48
CA THR A 258 -7.10 -10.49 -34.36
C THR A 258 -7.76 -10.26 -33.01
N ILE A 259 -7.39 -9.18 -32.32
CA ILE A 259 -8.05 -8.75 -31.08
C ILE A 259 -9.19 -7.79 -31.46
N GLU A 260 -10.44 -8.25 -31.36
CA GLU A 260 -11.63 -7.47 -31.73
C GLU A 260 -11.68 -6.12 -30.97
N ASN A 261 -11.18 -6.10 -29.73
CA ASN A 261 -11.13 -4.92 -28.87
C ASN A 261 -9.72 -4.32 -28.67
N GLN A 262 -8.83 -4.42 -29.67
CA GLN A 262 -7.48 -3.83 -29.65
C GLN A 262 -7.47 -2.36 -29.18
N GLY A 263 -8.32 -1.52 -29.76
CA GLY A 263 -8.45 -0.11 -29.38
C GLY A 263 -9.10 0.14 -28.00
N GLN A 264 -9.55 -0.88 -27.28
CA GLN A 264 -9.90 -0.80 -25.85
C GLN A 264 -8.70 -1.20 -24.98
N LEU A 265 -7.98 -2.25 -25.38
CA LEU A 265 -6.74 -2.70 -24.75
C LEU A 265 -5.70 -1.57 -24.74
N GLU A 266 -5.44 -0.93 -25.88
CA GLU A 266 -4.50 0.19 -26.00
C GLU A 266 -4.86 1.38 -25.10
N ARG A 267 -6.14 1.73 -24.98
CA ARG A 267 -6.61 2.75 -24.03
C ARG A 267 -6.37 2.34 -22.56
N LYS A 268 -6.52 1.06 -22.22
CA LYS A 268 -6.18 0.54 -20.89
C LYS A 268 -4.67 0.49 -20.64
N MET A 269 -3.85 0.23 -21.66
CA MET A 269 -2.40 0.35 -21.56
C MET A 269 -1.97 1.79 -21.27
N GLU A 270 -2.58 2.78 -21.93
CA GLU A 270 -2.26 4.19 -21.66
C GLU A 270 -2.78 4.65 -20.28
N GLU A 271 -3.95 4.19 -19.84
CA GLU A 271 -4.45 4.43 -18.47
C GLU A 271 -3.49 3.86 -17.40
N ILE A 272 -2.79 2.76 -17.69
CA ILE A 272 -1.76 2.21 -16.80
C ILE A 272 -0.48 3.05 -16.83
N ARG A 273 0.04 3.40 -18.01
CA ARG A 273 1.21 4.28 -18.17
C ARG A 273 1.05 5.64 -17.49
N LEU A 274 -0.15 6.24 -17.57
CA LEU A 274 -0.45 7.52 -16.91
C LEU A 274 -0.40 7.40 -15.38
N VAL A 275 -0.81 6.26 -14.81
CA VAL A 275 -0.68 5.97 -13.37
C VAL A 275 0.78 5.75 -12.98
N GLU A 276 1.56 5.06 -13.80
CA GLU A 276 3.00 4.82 -13.56
C GLU A 276 3.81 6.13 -13.65
N ARG A 277 3.57 6.96 -14.69
CA ARG A 277 4.10 8.33 -14.77
C ARG A 277 3.73 9.14 -13.53
N ALA A 278 2.47 9.09 -13.08
CA ALA A 278 2.00 9.82 -11.90
C ALA A 278 2.64 9.35 -10.57
N LEU A 279 3.10 8.09 -10.48
CA LEU A 279 3.86 7.59 -9.32
C LEU A 279 5.32 8.08 -9.31
N MET A 280 5.91 8.36 -10.48
CA MET A 280 7.28 8.83 -10.63
C MET A 280 7.46 10.35 -10.41
N LYS A 281 6.37 11.12 -10.26
CA LYS A 281 6.38 12.60 -10.07
C LYS A 281 6.97 13.10 -8.73
N GLY A 282 7.81 12.31 -8.05
CA GLY A 282 8.61 12.76 -6.90
C GLY A 282 9.89 13.51 -7.30
N GLY A 283 10.38 13.32 -8.53
CA GLY A 283 11.54 14.04 -9.05
C GLY A 283 11.18 15.43 -9.60
N ARG A 284 11.95 16.45 -9.22
CA ARG A 284 11.92 17.76 -9.90
C ARG A 284 12.79 17.70 -11.15
N GLY A 285 12.21 17.27 -12.27
CA GLY A 285 12.89 17.17 -13.55
C GLY A 285 12.10 16.35 -14.58
N MET A 286 12.57 16.39 -15.82
CA MET A 286 12.17 15.46 -16.88
C MET A 286 12.63 14.04 -16.53
N SER A 287 11.94 12.99 -17.02
CA SER A 287 12.32 11.60 -16.71
C SER A 287 13.69 11.24 -17.30
N GLY A 288 14.42 10.31 -16.67
CA GLY A 288 15.72 9.84 -17.17
C GLY A 288 15.62 9.26 -18.59
N MET A 289 14.58 8.47 -18.85
CA MET A 289 14.22 7.97 -20.19
C MET A 289 14.07 9.13 -21.21
N HIS A 290 13.29 10.16 -20.87
CA HIS A 290 13.05 11.30 -21.77
C HIS A 290 14.30 12.15 -22.01
N ILE A 291 15.15 12.30 -21.00
CA ILE A 291 16.45 12.97 -21.12
C ILE A 291 17.38 12.20 -22.07
N GLU A 292 17.47 10.87 -21.94
CA GLU A 292 18.24 9.99 -22.83
C GLU A 292 17.69 10.01 -24.27
N VAL A 293 16.37 10.05 -24.45
CA VAL A 293 15.73 10.21 -25.77
C VAL A 293 16.06 11.57 -26.41
N LEU A 294 16.05 12.66 -25.63
CA LEU A 294 16.52 13.96 -26.12
C LEU A 294 18.00 13.95 -26.49
N TYR A 295 18.86 13.27 -25.72
CA TYR A 295 20.28 13.11 -26.09
C TYR A 295 20.47 12.32 -27.39
N ARG A 296 19.72 11.23 -27.58
CA ARG A 296 19.76 10.39 -28.80
C ARG A 296 19.29 11.10 -30.07
N GLN A 297 18.46 12.13 -29.94
CA GLN A 297 17.99 12.96 -31.06
C GLN A 297 18.64 14.36 -31.08
N TRP A 298 19.61 14.63 -30.18
CA TRP A 298 20.10 15.99 -29.94
C TRP A 298 20.66 16.64 -31.19
N GLU A 299 21.50 15.94 -31.95
CA GLU A 299 22.11 16.48 -33.17
C GLU A 299 21.07 16.75 -34.27
N VAL A 300 20.14 15.82 -34.49
CA VAL A 300 19.07 15.93 -35.49
C VAL A 300 18.18 17.14 -35.18
N ILE A 301 17.72 17.27 -33.94
CA ILE A 301 16.90 18.39 -33.48
C ILE A 301 17.71 19.69 -33.54
N THR A 302 18.95 19.69 -33.04
CA THR A 302 19.83 20.88 -33.06
C THR A 302 20.08 21.40 -34.47
N LYS A 303 20.19 20.50 -35.45
CA LYS A 303 20.37 20.83 -36.86
C LYS A 303 19.08 21.35 -37.49
N ASP A 304 17.99 20.59 -37.43
CA ASP A 304 16.83 20.75 -38.32
C ASP A 304 15.61 21.43 -37.65
N LEU A 305 15.64 21.73 -36.34
CA LEU A 305 14.55 22.42 -35.62
C LEU A 305 14.45 23.92 -35.95
N GLU A 306 13.21 24.36 -36.22
CA GLU A 306 12.78 25.76 -36.27
C GLU A 306 12.10 26.18 -34.96
N VAL A 307 12.89 26.59 -33.97
CA VAL A 307 12.42 27.03 -32.63
C VAL A 307 11.27 28.05 -32.67
N LYS A 308 11.30 29.02 -33.60
CA LYS A 308 10.25 30.04 -33.75
C LYS A 308 8.84 29.47 -33.99
N LYS A 309 8.72 28.30 -34.62
CA LYS A 309 7.41 27.65 -34.88
C LYS A 309 6.81 27.00 -33.62
N ILE A 310 7.62 26.69 -32.61
CA ILE A 310 7.17 25.96 -31.41
C ILE A 310 7.15 26.78 -30.12
N LEU A 311 7.99 27.82 -29.96
CA LEU A 311 8.01 28.63 -28.73
C LEU A 311 6.62 29.11 -28.26
N PRO A 312 5.73 29.64 -29.13
CA PRO A 312 4.38 30.03 -28.72
C PRO A 312 3.53 28.85 -28.22
N SER A 313 3.73 27.64 -28.76
CA SER A 313 3.03 26.42 -28.31
C SER A 313 3.57 25.87 -27.00
N LEU A 314 4.85 26.11 -26.69
CA LEU A 314 5.45 25.73 -25.41
C LEU A 314 5.07 26.71 -24.29
N LEU A 315 5.10 28.02 -24.58
CA LEU A 315 4.72 29.07 -23.64
C LEU A 315 3.23 29.01 -23.30
N SER A 316 2.35 28.82 -24.29
CA SER A 316 0.88 28.68 -24.07
C SER A 316 0.45 27.36 -23.40
N ARG A 317 1.40 26.43 -23.17
CA ARG A 317 1.23 25.22 -22.35
C ARG A 317 1.93 25.31 -20.99
N GLU A 318 2.52 26.46 -20.65
CA GLU A 318 3.29 26.70 -19.42
C GLU A 318 4.55 25.81 -19.26
N ILE A 319 4.98 25.12 -20.34
CA ILE A 319 6.17 24.25 -20.36
C ILE A 319 7.45 25.07 -20.20
N ILE A 320 7.47 26.26 -20.79
CA ILE A 320 8.52 27.26 -20.65
C ILE A 320 7.89 28.56 -20.18
N SER A 321 8.63 29.34 -19.39
CA SER A 321 8.23 30.69 -18.96
C SER A 321 8.61 31.73 -20.02
N GLY A 322 8.16 32.97 -19.83
CA GLY A 322 8.63 34.11 -20.63
C GLY A 322 10.14 34.37 -20.47
N GLU A 323 10.72 34.08 -19.31
CA GLU A 323 12.16 34.19 -19.07
C GLU A 323 12.95 33.16 -19.89
N ASP A 324 12.50 31.90 -19.90
CA ASP A 324 13.06 30.84 -20.74
C ASP A 324 12.97 31.20 -22.23
N MET A 325 11.83 31.74 -22.67
CA MET A 325 11.64 32.16 -24.06
C MET A 325 12.60 33.30 -24.43
N ASN A 326 12.75 34.31 -23.58
CA ASN A 326 13.70 35.41 -23.79
C ASN A 326 15.15 34.92 -23.85
N LEU A 327 15.54 33.99 -22.97
CA LEU A 327 16.88 33.37 -23.00
C LEU A 327 17.13 32.64 -24.33
N ILE A 328 16.14 31.89 -24.84
CA ILE A 328 16.23 31.20 -26.13
C ILE A 328 16.26 32.20 -27.31
N GLU A 329 15.51 33.30 -27.23
CA GLU A 329 15.47 34.28 -28.31
C GLU A 329 16.69 35.23 -28.36
N ASN A 330 17.43 35.36 -27.26
CA ASN A 330 18.67 36.15 -27.20
C ASN A 330 19.91 35.44 -27.81
N GLU A 331 19.90 34.11 -27.94
CA GLU A 331 21.01 33.35 -28.53
C GLU A 331 21.28 33.73 -30.00
N ALA A 332 22.54 33.72 -30.43
CA ALA A 332 22.93 34.32 -31.72
C ALA A 332 22.53 33.48 -32.95
N THR A 333 22.75 32.16 -32.94
CA THR A 333 22.50 31.28 -34.10
C THR A 333 21.33 30.33 -33.89
N ARG A 334 20.71 29.82 -34.97
CA ARG A 334 19.67 28.78 -34.88
C ARG A 334 20.13 27.56 -34.06
N LYS A 335 21.40 27.16 -34.21
CA LYS A 335 21.99 26.03 -33.50
C LYS A 335 21.96 26.27 -31.98
N ASP A 336 22.27 27.49 -31.57
CA ASP A 336 22.35 27.86 -30.15
C ASP A 336 20.96 28.04 -29.54
N LYS A 337 19.99 28.59 -30.29
CA LYS A 337 18.56 28.59 -29.90
C LYS A 337 18.04 27.17 -29.65
N ASN A 338 18.36 26.25 -30.55
CA ASN A 338 17.94 24.85 -30.45
C ASN A 338 18.61 24.16 -29.23
N ASN A 339 19.92 24.39 -29.01
CA ASN A 339 20.64 23.91 -27.83
C ASN A 339 20.10 24.48 -26.52
N ALA A 340 19.79 25.79 -26.47
CA ALA A 340 19.27 26.46 -25.27
C ALA A 340 17.90 25.91 -24.89
N LEU A 341 16.98 25.75 -25.85
CA LEU A 341 15.68 25.13 -25.61
C LEU A 341 15.81 23.71 -25.04
N LEU A 342 16.66 22.86 -25.63
CA LEU A 342 16.85 21.49 -25.15
C LEU A 342 17.44 21.44 -23.73
N LYS A 343 18.43 22.30 -23.41
CA LYS A 343 18.99 22.46 -22.04
C LYS A 343 17.97 22.98 -21.02
N ILE A 344 17.00 23.78 -21.47
CA ILE A 344 15.90 24.27 -20.63
C ILE A 344 14.89 23.15 -20.37
N LEU A 345 14.45 22.44 -21.41
CA LEU A 345 13.47 21.35 -21.30
C LEU A 345 13.92 20.26 -20.31
N GLN A 346 15.18 19.85 -20.32
CA GLN A 346 15.72 18.88 -19.34
C GLN A 346 15.54 19.30 -17.87
N LYS A 347 15.41 20.60 -17.59
CA LYS A 347 15.20 21.17 -16.24
C LYS A 347 13.74 21.41 -15.88
N LYS A 348 12.81 21.24 -16.84
CA LYS A 348 11.37 21.32 -16.61
C LYS A 348 10.84 20.00 -16.02
N ASP A 349 9.54 19.88 -15.85
CA ASP A 349 8.91 18.71 -15.26
C ASP A 349 8.78 17.54 -16.24
N SER A 350 8.13 16.45 -15.80
CA SER A 350 7.87 15.28 -16.65
C SER A 350 7.05 15.60 -17.89
N ASP A 351 6.12 16.55 -17.79
CA ASP A 351 5.09 16.78 -18.80
C ASP A 351 5.60 17.70 -19.92
N ALA A 352 6.75 18.36 -19.69
CA ALA A 352 7.50 19.11 -20.68
C ALA A 352 7.95 18.27 -21.90
N PHE A 353 8.25 16.98 -21.74
CA PHE A 353 8.61 16.12 -22.87
C PHE A 353 7.40 15.85 -23.76
N ASP A 354 6.30 15.36 -23.17
CA ASP A 354 5.04 15.13 -23.87
C ASP A 354 4.60 16.40 -24.62
N GLY A 355 4.60 17.55 -23.92
CA GLY A 355 4.21 18.84 -24.50
C GLY A 355 5.14 19.38 -25.58
N PHE A 356 6.44 19.04 -25.55
CA PHE A 356 7.40 19.33 -26.61
C PHE A 356 7.15 18.48 -27.86
N VAL A 357 7.02 17.16 -27.71
CA VAL A 357 6.67 16.25 -28.81
C VAL A 357 5.34 16.64 -29.46
N ASP A 358 4.35 17.02 -28.66
CA ASP A 358 3.02 17.44 -29.11
C ASP A 358 3.04 18.80 -29.85
N SER A 359 4.02 19.67 -29.54
CA SER A 359 4.26 20.95 -30.24
C SER A 359 5.04 20.76 -31.55
N LEU A 360 5.99 19.82 -31.58
CA LEU A 360 6.64 19.36 -32.80
C LEU A 360 5.62 18.70 -33.73
N ARG A 361 4.74 17.82 -33.24
CA ARG A 361 3.74 17.12 -34.06
C ARG A 361 2.80 18.06 -34.84
N ARG A 362 2.54 19.26 -34.30
CA ARG A 362 1.70 20.30 -34.94
C ARG A 362 2.43 21.15 -35.97
N SER A 363 3.75 21.08 -36.08
CA SER A 363 4.55 22.05 -36.88
C SER A 363 5.70 21.44 -37.69
N GLN A 364 6.29 20.36 -37.20
CA GLN A 364 7.56 19.73 -37.61
C GLN A 364 7.48 18.22 -37.29
N GLU A 365 6.47 17.54 -37.85
CA GLU A 365 6.11 16.16 -37.47
C GLU A 365 7.26 15.14 -37.61
N PHE A 366 8.19 15.35 -38.56
CA PHE A 366 9.37 14.49 -38.74
C PHE A 366 10.26 14.41 -37.49
N LEU A 367 10.41 15.50 -36.72
CA LEU A 367 11.16 15.50 -35.46
C LEU A 367 10.37 14.80 -34.33
N ALA A 368 9.04 14.96 -34.31
CA ALA A 368 8.19 14.25 -33.36
C ALA A 368 8.24 12.73 -33.59
N PHE A 369 8.26 12.28 -34.84
CA PHE A 369 8.40 10.87 -35.21
C PHE A 369 9.77 10.30 -34.80
N GLY A 370 10.86 11.03 -35.01
CA GLY A 370 12.20 10.64 -34.56
C GLY A 370 12.28 10.43 -33.04
N LEU A 371 11.77 11.41 -32.27
CA LEU A 371 11.66 11.31 -30.81
C LEU A 371 10.80 10.12 -30.35
N TRP A 372 9.64 9.90 -30.96
CA TRP A 372 8.75 8.79 -30.62
C TRP A 372 9.39 7.41 -30.90
N GLN A 373 10.20 7.28 -31.95
CA GLN A 373 10.92 6.04 -32.24
C GLN A 373 12.05 5.77 -31.24
N GLU A 374 12.79 6.79 -30.79
CA GLU A 374 13.77 6.62 -29.71
C GLU A 374 13.09 6.38 -28.34
N GLU A 375 11.98 7.07 -28.03
CA GLU A 375 11.18 6.79 -26.82
C GLU A 375 10.72 5.34 -26.78
N LYS A 376 10.21 4.81 -27.89
CA LYS A 376 9.83 3.40 -28.02
C LYS A 376 10.99 2.42 -27.83
N LYS A 377 12.23 2.81 -28.19
CA LYS A 377 13.45 2.01 -27.94
C LYS A 377 13.88 2.08 -26.48
N GLU A 378 13.89 3.27 -25.89
CA GLU A 378 14.34 3.47 -24.51
C GLU A 378 13.36 2.86 -23.50
N TYR A 379 12.05 3.05 -23.72
CA TYR A 379 11.00 2.35 -23.00
C TYR A 379 11.20 0.84 -23.04
N LYS A 380 11.55 0.26 -24.21
CA LYS A 380 11.83 -1.17 -24.32
C LYS A 380 13.10 -1.60 -23.55
N LYS A 381 14.10 -0.72 -23.41
CA LYS A 381 15.28 -0.97 -22.56
C LYS A 381 14.94 -0.93 -21.07
N GLU A 382 14.26 0.13 -20.60
CA GLU A 382 13.81 0.21 -19.20
C GLU A 382 12.88 -0.96 -18.84
N GLN A 383 11.96 -1.30 -19.75
CA GLN A 383 11.08 -2.46 -19.63
C GLN A 383 11.86 -3.77 -19.50
N ASN A 384 12.88 -4.01 -20.33
CA ASN A 384 13.75 -5.18 -20.22
C ASN A 384 14.57 -5.20 -18.91
N ALA A 385 15.06 -4.04 -18.45
CA ALA A 385 15.77 -3.92 -17.19
C ALA A 385 14.85 -4.20 -15.98
N LEU A 386 13.59 -3.77 -16.04
CA LEU A 386 12.57 -4.07 -15.05
C LEU A 386 12.20 -5.57 -15.03
N ILE A 387 12.11 -6.25 -16.18
CA ILE A 387 12.00 -7.73 -16.23
C ILE A 387 13.19 -8.37 -15.52
N SER A 388 14.42 -7.99 -15.90
CA SER A 388 15.64 -8.59 -15.37
C SER A 388 15.71 -8.45 -13.85
N ARG A 389 15.38 -7.26 -13.33
CA ARG A 389 15.26 -6.99 -11.90
C ARG A 389 14.14 -7.79 -11.24
N LEU A 390 12.95 -7.87 -11.83
CA LEU A 390 11.83 -8.64 -11.29
C LEU A 390 12.17 -10.14 -11.22
N ASN A 391 12.76 -10.70 -12.28
CA ASN A 391 13.19 -12.09 -12.33
C ASN A 391 14.31 -12.37 -11.31
N SER A 392 15.23 -11.42 -11.10
CA SER A 392 16.25 -11.50 -10.03
C SER A 392 15.61 -11.50 -8.64
N CYS A 393 14.60 -10.64 -8.38
CA CYS A 393 13.85 -10.64 -7.13
C CYS A 393 13.00 -11.90 -6.93
N LEU A 394 12.41 -12.46 -8.00
CA LEU A 394 11.69 -13.73 -7.96
C LEU A 394 12.63 -14.90 -7.65
N LYS A 395 13.82 -14.93 -8.26
CA LYS A 395 14.84 -15.93 -7.92
C LYS A 395 15.27 -15.80 -6.46
N ALA A 396 15.69 -14.61 -6.02
CA ALA A 396 16.10 -14.39 -4.63
C ALA A 396 15.00 -14.75 -3.62
N ARG A 397 13.72 -14.60 -4.00
CA ARG A 397 12.58 -15.05 -3.19
C ARG A 397 12.43 -16.59 -3.18
N SER A 398 12.73 -17.29 -4.28
CA SER A 398 12.86 -18.75 -4.29
C SER A 398 14.00 -19.18 -3.37
N ASP A 399 15.20 -18.63 -3.59
CA ASP A 399 16.41 -18.95 -2.82
C ASP A 399 16.16 -18.78 -1.29
N ILE A 400 15.37 -17.78 -0.88
CA ILE A 400 14.92 -17.57 0.52
C ILE A 400 13.91 -18.63 1.00
N TYR A 401 12.94 -19.05 0.17
CA TYR A 401 12.03 -20.14 0.54
C TYR A 401 12.76 -21.48 0.62
N ASP A 402 13.65 -21.76 -0.32
CA ASP A 402 14.46 -22.98 -0.36
C ASP A 402 15.33 -23.06 0.91
N MET A 403 16.08 -21.99 1.22
CA MET A 403 16.86 -21.88 2.46
C MET A 403 16.00 -21.98 3.73
N LYS A 404 14.78 -21.42 3.74
CA LYS A 404 13.82 -21.60 4.85
C LYS A 404 13.46 -23.08 5.03
N THR A 405 13.17 -23.81 3.96
CA THR A 405 12.82 -25.24 4.05
C THR A 405 14.00 -26.13 4.41
N THR A 406 15.25 -25.72 4.14
CA THR A 406 16.44 -26.36 4.71
C THR A 406 16.51 -26.13 6.22
N LEU A 407 16.46 -24.87 6.67
CA LEU A 407 16.52 -24.54 8.09
C LEU A 407 15.39 -25.19 8.91
N GLU A 408 14.17 -25.31 8.35
CA GLU A 408 13.07 -26.02 9.03
C GLU A 408 13.38 -27.51 9.23
N LYS A 409 14.05 -28.17 8.28
CA LYS A 409 14.53 -29.56 8.45
C LYS A 409 15.70 -29.67 9.42
N ASP A 410 16.65 -28.74 9.34
CA ASP A 410 17.80 -28.71 10.25
C ASP A 410 17.33 -28.56 11.71
N PHE A 411 16.27 -27.75 11.94
CA PHE A 411 15.61 -27.65 13.24
C PHE A 411 14.83 -28.92 13.62
N GLU A 412 14.10 -29.55 12.69
CA GLU A 412 13.40 -30.82 12.95
C GLU A 412 14.39 -31.93 13.37
N GLU A 413 15.49 -32.12 12.63
CA GLU A 413 16.53 -33.12 12.94
C GLU A 413 17.20 -32.85 14.30
N GLU A 414 17.56 -31.60 14.59
CA GLU A 414 18.15 -31.24 15.89
C GLU A 414 17.15 -31.43 17.05
N THR A 415 15.85 -31.19 16.85
CA THR A 415 14.84 -31.52 17.87
C THR A 415 14.68 -33.03 18.09
N GLU A 416 14.73 -33.84 17.03
CA GLU A 416 14.68 -35.31 17.15
C GLU A 416 15.93 -35.85 17.86
N ASN A 417 17.10 -35.24 17.62
CA ASN A 417 18.36 -35.59 18.30
C ASN A 417 18.35 -35.18 19.78
N MET A 418 17.85 -33.98 20.11
CA MET A 418 17.65 -33.57 21.51
C MET A 418 16.64 -34.47 22.23
N GLU A 419 15.57 -34.93 21.58
CA GLU A 419 14.61 -35.85 22.18
C GLU A 419 15.23 -37.24 22.43
N LYS A 420 16.02 -37.77 21.50
CA LYS A 420 16.78 -39.03 21.67
C LYS A 420 17.72 -38.95 22.87
N GLU A 421 18.54 -37.91 22.99
CA GLU A 421 19.43 -37.74 24.15
C GLU A 421 18.66 -37.53 25.46
N THR A 422 17.55 -36.78 25.43
CA THR A 422 16.67 -36.60 26.59
C THR A 422 16.08 -37.94 27.05
N ASN A 423 15.72 -38.84 26.14
CA ASN A 423 15.18 -40.16 26.49
C ASN A 423 16.27 -41.11 27.01
N LYS A 424 17.48 -41.14 26.43
CA LYS A 424 18.64 -41.85 27.00
C LYS A 424 18.96 -41.40 28.43
N LEU A 425 18.83 -40.10 28.70
CA LEU A 425 19.04 -39.56 30.05
C LEU A 425 17.94 -40.00 31.03
N LYS A 426 16.68 -40.12 30.59
CA LYS A 426 15.60 -40.69 31.43
C LYS A 426 15.85 -42.17 31.73
N GLU A 427 16.13 -42.99 30.72
CA GLU A 427 16.44 -44.42 30.88
C GLU A 427 17.55 -44.62 31.93
N ARG A 428 18.62 -43.81 31.82
CA ARG A 428 19.75 -43.85 32.76
C ARG A 428 19.42 -43.31 34.16
N VAL A 429 18.44 -42.42 34.31
CA VAL A 429 17.93 -42.00 35.64
C VAL A 429 17.08 -43.12 36.25
N GLU A 430 16.16 -43.72 35.49
CA GLU A 430 15.35 -44.86 35.97
C GLU A 430 16.23 -46.04 36.40
N ASP A 431 17.34 -46.32 35.69
CA ASP A 431 18.29 -47.36 36.09
C ASP A 431 19.07 -47.01 37.37
N LEU A 432 19.44 -45.74 37.57
CA LEU A 432 20.06 -45.28 38.82
C LEU A 432 19.07 -45.29 40.00
N GLU A 433 17.80 -44.99 39.77
CA GLU A 433 16.73 -45.11 40.77
C GLU A 433 16.53 -46.58 41.20
N LYS A 434 16.58 -47.53 40.26
CA LYS A 434 16.57 -48.98 40.56
C LYS A 434 17.78 -49.41 41.39
N GLU A 435 19.00 -49.01 41.01
CA GLU A 435 20.21 -49.30 41.79
C GLU A 435 20.13 -48.72 43.22
N LEU A 436 19.54 -47.53 43.37
CA LEU A 436 19.35 -46.88 44.67
C LEU A 436 18.34 -47.65 45.55
N ASP A 437 17.21 -48.09 45.01
CA ASP A 437 16.21 -48.86 45.75
C ASP A 437 16.69 -50.29 46.08
N GLU A 438 17.51 -50.91 45.22
CA GLU A 438 18.22 -52.15 45.55
C GLU A 438 19.20 -51.95 46.71
N ARG A 439 20.01 -50.88 46.69
CA ARG A 439 20.91 -50.51 47.82
C ARG A 439 20.14 -50.27 49.13
N LYS A 440 19.06 -49.49 49.09
CA LYS A 440 18.16 -49.26 50.24
C LYS A 440 17.58 -50.57 50.77
N THR A 441 17.17 -51.49 49.89
CA THR A 441 16.62 -52.82 50.24
C THR A 441 17.67 -53.76 50.88
N ILE A 442 18.95 -53.59 50.52
CA ILE A 442 20.07 -54.32 51.14
C ILE A 442 20.38 -53.73 52.53
N MET A 443 20.53 -52.41 52.64
CA MET A 443 20.86 -51.75 53.91
C MET A 443 19.76 -51.87 54.96
N GLY A 444 18.48 -51.82 54.56
CA GLY A 444 17.32 -51.93 55.45
C GLY A 444 17.20 -53.27 56.22
N LYS A 445 17.95 -54.30 55.83
CA LYS A 445 18.02 -55.60 56.53
C LYS A 445 19.16 -55.68 57.56
N GLY A 446 19.98 -54.63 57.67
CA GLY A 446 21.25 -54.65 58.41
C GLY A 446 21.17 -54.32 59.91
N ASN A 447 20.05 -53.84 60.46
CA ASN A 447 19.96 -53.52 61.89
C ASN A 447 18.54 -53.64 62.48
N VAL A 448 18.18 -54.84 62.93
CA VAL A 448 17.09 -55.04 63.89
C VAL A 448 17.68 -55.64 65.17
N ASN A 449 18.18 -54.76 66.04
CA ASN A 449 18.52 -55.12 67.41
C ASN A 449 17.88 -54.12 68.38
N SER A 450 17.37 -54.62 69.50
CA SER A 450 16.33 -53.98 70.31
C SER A 450 16.74 -52.68 71.02
N CYS A 451 15.88 -51.66 70.95
CA CYS A 451 15.69 -50.66 72.01
C CYS A 451 14.25 -50.10 72.03
N SER A 452 13.56 -50.31 73.15
CA SER A 452 12.47 -49.46 73.67
C SER A 452 13.03 -48.07 74.07
N PRO A 453 12.24 -47.00 74.39
CA PRO A 453 11.07 -47.07 75.30
C PRO A 453 9.88 -46.09 75.07
N GLN A 454 8.79 -46.39 75.80
CA GLN A 454 7.82 -45.54 76.52
C GLN A 454 7.22 -44.23 75.93
N ASP A 455 5.97 -44.02 76.32
CA ASP A 455 5.19 -42.79 76.19
C ASP A 455 5.81 -41.58 76.92
N GLU A 456 5.58 -40.36 76.39
CA GLU A 456 4.75 -39.38 77.11
C GLU A 456 4.24 -38.26 76.17
N SER A 457 3.52 -37.26 76.71
CA SER A 457 2.45 -36.56 75.96
C SER A 457 2.52 -35.02 75.92
N VAL A 458 1.96 -34.45 74.85
CA VAL A 458 1.40 -33.08 74.72
C VAL A 458 2.35 -31.87 74.88
N GLY A 459 2.50 -31.09 73.80
CA GLY A 459 3.02 -29.71 73.85
C GLY A 459 2.75 -28.93 72.55
N LYS A 460 2.05 -27.78 72.63
CA LYS A 460 1.71 -26.95 71.46
C LYS A 460 2.66 -25.75 71.29
N THR A 461 3.45 -25.74 70.23
CA THR A 461 3.84 -24.59 69.39
C THR A 461 4.65 -25.14 68.20
N GLY A 462 4.66 -24.57 67.00
CA GLY A 462 4.12 -23.26 66.60
C GLY A 462 5.06 -22.54 65.60
N GLY A 463 5.65 -23.27 64.66
CA GLY A 463 6.57 -22.76 63.63
C GLY A 463 6.76 -23.81 62.54
N ILE A 464 7.02 -23.40 61.31
CA ILE A 464 7.12 -24.27 60.13
C ILE A 464 8.60 -24.57 59.84
N PRO A 465 9.06 -25.84 59.89
CA PRO A 465 10.46 -26.20 59.65
C PRO A 465 10.67 -26.95 58.31
N GLY A 466 9.81 -26.73 57.31
CA GLY A 466 9.69 -27.58 56.12
C GLY A 466 10.85 -27.56 55.11
N GLU A 467 11.83 -26.65 55.25
CA GLU A 467 12.94 -26.52 54.29
C GLU A 467 14.23 -27.23 54.77
N GLN A 468 14.41 -27.43 56.09
CA GLN A 468 15.64 -28.05 56.63
C GLN A 468 15.66 -29.59 56.57
N GLU A 469 14.52 -30.26 56.49
CA GLU A 469 14.49 -31.72 56.29
C GLU A 469 14.80 -32.07 54.83
N ASN A 470 14.30 -31.26 53.88
CA ASN A 470 14.59 -31.42 52.46
C ASN A 470 16.10 -31.17 52.15
N GLU A 471 16.74 -30.19 52.81
CA GLU A 471 18.21 -30.05 52.74
C GLU A 471 18.98 -31.26 53.34
N ARG A 472 18.41 -31.98 54.31
CA ARG A 472 19.04 -33.16 54.92
C ARG A 472 18.90 -34.41 54.05
N GLU A 473 17.74 -34.63 53.42
CA GLU A 473 17.59 -35.71 52.43
C GLU A 473 18.52 -35.48 51.23
N ASN A 474 18.53 -34.27 50.66
CA ASN A 474 19.46 -33.93 49.58
C ASN A 474 20.95 -34.08 49.98
N GLN A 475 21.31 -33.79 51.23
CA GLN A 475 22.67 -34.06 51.73
C GLN A 475 22.94 -35.55 51.95
N SER A 476 21.95 -36.33 52.37
CA SER A 476 22.06 -37.80 52.51
C SER A 476 22.29 -38.46 51.16
N GLU A 477 21.52 -38.09 50.14
CA GLU A 477 21.71 -38.61 48.77
C GLU A 477 23.06 -38.17 48.17
N LEU A 478 23.53 -36.94 48.44
CA LEU A 478 24.87 -36.52 48.03
C LEU A 478 25.99 -37.35 48.69
N VAL A 479 25.81 -37.74 49.96
CA VAL A 479 26.74 -38.63 50.68
C VAL A 479 26.67 -40.03 50.12
N GLU A 480 25.48 -40.55 49.81
CA GLU A 480 25.27 -41.88 49.24
C GLU A 480 25.91 -42.01 47.84
N ILE A 481 25.68 -41.03 46.95
CA ILE A 481 26.35 -40.91 45.65
C ILE A 481 27.88 -40.80 45.83
N SER A 482 28.35 -40.04 46.83
CA SER A 482 29.78 -39.94 47.15
C SER A 482 30.38 -41.27 47.64
N THR A 483 29.62 -42.14 48.30
CA THR A 483 30.05 -43.54 48.55
C THR A 483 30.05 -44.39 47.29
N VAL A 484 29.02 -44.34 46.43
CA VAL A 484 28.99 -45.13 45.18
C VAL A 484 30.20 -44.85 44.29
N ILE A 485 30.55 -43.58 44.10
CA ILE A 485 31.71 -43.17 43.29
C ILE A 485 33.02 -43.70 43.91
N ARG A 486 33.16 -43.64 45.24
CA ARG A 486 34.34 -44.13 45.97
C ARG A 486 34.51 -45.65 45.84
N GLU A 487 33.43 -46.41 46.02
CA GLU A 487 33.40 -47.87 45.80
C GLU A 487 33.79 -48.23 44.36
N GLY A 488 33.36 -47.44 43.37
CA GLY A 488 33.74 -47.62 41.97
C GLY A 488 35.24 -47.40 41.73
N CYS A 489 35.82 -46.34 42.30
CA CYS A 489 37.25 -46.07 42.26
C CYS A 489 38.07 -47.18 42.95
N GLU A 490 37.68 -47.62 44.14
CA GLU A 490 38.35 -48.71 44.86
C GLU A 490 38.31 -50.03 44.08
N LYS A 491 37.19 -50.38 43.44
CA LYS A 491 37.10 -51.57 42.57
C LYS A 491 38.06 -51.49 41.38
N LEU A 492 38.12 -50.36 40.69
CA LEU A 492 39.06 -50.14 39.57
C LEU A 492 40.53 -50.19 40.04
N GLN A 493 40.84 -49.59 41.18
CA GLN A 493 42.18 -49.62 41.76
C GLN A 493 42.61 -51.05 42.14
N ASN A 494 41.71 -51.86 42.70
CA ASN A 494 41.95 -53.26 43.00
C ASN A 494 42.14 -54.10 41.73
N GLU A 495 41.30 -53.93 40.70
CA GLU A 495 41.41 -54.67 39.43
C GLU A 495 42.73 -54.34 38.69
N VAL A 496 43.17 -53.08 38.73
CA VAL A 496 44.50 -52.67 38.23
C VAL A 496 45.62 -53.33 39.05
N THR A 497 45.49 -53.36 40.38
CA THR A 497 46.48 -53.96 41.29
C THR A 497 46.60 -55.48 41.08
N GLU A 498 45.50 -56.20 40.86
CA GLU A 498 45.51 -57.62 40.51
C GLU A 498 46.20 -57.85 39.15
N LYS A 499 45.86 -57.06 38.12
CA LYS A 499 46.49 -57.17 36.78
C LYS A 499 47.99 -56.88 36.83
N CYS A 500 48.41 -55.86 37.58
CA CYS A 500 49.83 -55.58 37.83
C CYS A 500 50.52 -56.74 38.56
N SER A 501 49.87 -57.31 39.58
CA SER A 501 50.39 -58.46 40.34
C SER A 501 50.54 -59.70 39.45
N ALA A 502 49.55 -60.03 38.63
CA ALA A 502 49.62 -61.13 37.67
C ALA A 502 50.71 -60.93 36.60
N ILE A 503 50.94 -59.69 36.15
CA ILE A 503 52.06 -59.36 35.25
C ILE A 503 53.41 -59.55 35.97
N ILE A 504 53.52 -59.13 37.23
CA ILE A 504 54.73 -59.32 38.06
C ILE A 504 55.01 -60.82 38.26
N GLU A 505 54.00 -61.62 38.62
CA GLU A 505 54.14 -63.08 38.74
C GLU A 505 54.53 -63.73 37.41
N MET A 506 53.90 -63.37 36.28
CA MET A 506 54.27 -63.89 34.97
C MET A 506 55.72 -63.52 34.58
N ILE A 507 56.20 -62.33 34.98
CA ILE A 507 57.59 -61.90 34.81
C ILE A 507 58.54 -62.68 35.73
N LEU A 508 58.15 -62.98 36.96
CA LEU A 508 58.93 -63.81 37.90
C LEU A 508 58.99 -65.27 37.46
N HIS A 509 57.88 -65.85 37.00
CA HIS A 509 57.81 -67.22 36.52
C HIS A 509 58.63 -67.44 35.23
N LYS A 510 58.78 -66.40 34.40
CA LYS A 510 59.72 -66.38 33.25
C LYS A 510 61.19 -66.16 33.64
N LYS A 511 61.50 -65.74 34.88
CA LYS A 511 62.88 -65.47 35.37
C LYS A 511 63.62 -66.70 35.93
N ASN A 512 63.01 -67.89 35.95
CA ASN A 512 63.71 -69.13 36.36
C ASN A 512 64.86 -69.55 35.41
N CYS A 513 65.04 -68.85 34.28
CA CYS A 513 66.18 -68.98 33.38
C CYS A 513 67.31 -67.98 33.70
N ARG A 514 68.14 -68.33 34.70
CA ARG A 514 69.55 -67.90 34.96
C ARG A 514 70.01 -66.52 34.42
N GLY A 515 70.20 -65.52 35.28
CA GLY A 515 71.03 -64.34 34.95
C GLY A 515 71.11 -63.24 36.03
N LYS A 516 72.33 -62.84 36.43
CA LYS A 516 72.59 -61.81 37.47
C LYS A 516 72.37 -60.35 36.99
N LYS A 517 71.19 -60.03 36.46
CA LYS A 517 70.75 -58.64 36.12
C LYS A 517 69.29 -58.37 36.50
N VAL A 518 68.91 -58.78 37.72
CA VAL A 518 67.53 -58.63 38.23
C VAL A 518 67.25 -57.24 38.84
N PRO A 519 68.12 -56.63 39.69
CA PRO A 519 67.79 -55.38 40.40
C PRO A 519 67.45 -54.20 39.48
N GLU A 520 68.24 -53.95 38.42
CA GLU A 520 67.99 -52.87 37.45
C GLU A 520 66.66 -52.99 36.68
N LYS A 521 66.04 -54.19 36.68
CA LYS A 521 64.74 -54.43 36.05
C LYS A 521 63.59 -54.41 37.04
N VAL A 522 63.84 -54.58 38.34
CA VAL A 522 62.84 -54.34 39.38
C VAL A 522 62.72 -52.84 39.60
N LYS A 523 63.84 -52.12 39.77
CA LYS A 523 63.84 -50.66 39.94
C LYS A 523 63.15 -49.90 38.81
N ARG A 524 63.32 -50.34 37.55
CA ARG A 524 62.61 -49.75 36.41
C ARG A 524 61.10 -50.00 36.42
N LEU A 525 60.65 -51.16 36.91
CA LEU A 525 59.21 -51.44 37.08
C LEU A 525 58.64 -50.65 38.26
N GLU A 526 59.40 -50.41 39.33
CA GLU A 526 59.02 -49.51 40.43
C GLU A 526 58.90 -48.06 39.92
N GLU A 527 59.86 -47.59 39.12
CA GLU A 527 59.83 -46.27 38.46
C GLU A 527 58.65 -46.14 37.46
N GLU A 528 58.35 -47.17 36.67
CA GLU A 528 57.20 -47.21 35.76
C GLU A 528 55.85 -47.24 36.52
N CYS A 529 55.73 -48.03 37.60
CA CYS A 529 54.53 -48.06 38.44
C CYS A 529 54.29 -46.73 39.17
N GLN A 530 55.34 -46.06 39.64
CA GLN A 530 55.21 -44.72 40.24
C GLN A 530 54.72 -43.71 39.20
N GLY A 531 55.31 -43.71 37.99
CA GLY A 531 54.87 -42.84 36.90
C GLY A 531 53.41 -43.08 36.48
N LEU A 532 52.94 -44.33 36.49
CA LEU A 532 51.53 -44.65 36.27
C LEU A 532 50.62 -44.14 37.40
N HIS A 533 51.06 -44.22 38.65
CA HIS A 533 50.29 -43.69 39.79
C HIS A 533 50.18 -42.16 39.74
N ASP A 534 51.26 -41.47 39.38
CA ASP A 534 51.27 -40.01 39.21
C ASP A 534 50.35 -39.57 38.05
N VAL A 535 50.33 -40.30 36.94
CA VAL A 535 49.40 -40.05 35.81
C VAL A 535 47.94 -40.33 36.19
N ILE A 536 47.65 -41.39 36.97
CA ILE A 536 46.29 -41.65 37.47
C ILE A 536 45.82 -40.48 38.34
N LYS A 537 46.68 -39.98 39.22
CA LYS A 537 46.39 -38.84 40.10
C LYS A 537 46.17 -37.54 39.33
N GLU A 538 46.98 -37.28 38.29
CA GLU A 538 46.77 -36.16 37.38
C GLU A 538 45.39 -36.26 36.69
N ARG A 539 45.01 -37.45 36.20
CA ARG A 539 43.67 -37.70 35.61
C ARG A 539 42.52 -37.52 36.59
N GLU A 540 42.68 -37.92 37.84
CA GLU A 540 41.67 -37.66 38.87
C GLU A 540 41.48 -36.16 39.12
N ASP A 541 42.57 -35.40 39.20
CA ASP A 541 42.52 -33.96 39.48
C ASP A 541 42.02 -33.15 38.25
N GLU A 542 42.35 -33.58 37.03
CA GLU A 542 41.65 -33.15 35.80
C GLU A 542 40.14 -33.41 35.90
N THR A 543 39.73 -34.61 36.32
CA THR A 543 38.31 -35.01 36.41
C THR A 543 37.56 -34.19 37.47
N LYS A 544 38.17 -33.98 38.65
CA LYS A 544 37.63 -33.11 39.71
C LYS A 544 37.45 -31.67 39.20
N LYS A 545 38.42 -31.15 38.45
CA LYS A 545 38.34 -29.83 37.81
C LYS A 545 37.21 -29.74 36.77
N CYS A 546 37.13 -30.70 35.83
CA CYS A 546 36.07 -30.75 34.82
C CYS A 546 34.67 -30.83 35.45
N ASN A 547 34.50 -31.57 36.54
CA ASN A 547 33.23 -31.65 37.27
C ASN A 547 32.85 -30.33 37.95
N LEU A 548 33.81 -29.55 38.46
CA LEU A 548 33.59 -28.21 39.01
C LEU A 548 33.21 -27.20 37.92
N GLU A 549 33.89 -27.24 36.77
CA GLU A 549 33.57 -26.39 35.61
C GLU A 549 32.19 -26.74 35.03
N LEU A 550 31.86 -28.02 34.89
CA LEU A 550 30.52 -28.48 34.48
C LEU A 550 29.43 -28.02 35.45
N LYS A 551 29.66 -28.11 36.77
CA LYS A 551 28.70 -27.64 37.77
C LYS A 551 28.44 -26.13 37.64
N ALA A 552 29.49 -25.32 37.46
CA ALA A 552 29.33 -23.88 37.27
C ALA A 552 28.53 -23.54 35.98
N VAL A 553 28.75 -24.27 34.89
CA VAL A 553 27.97 -24.12 33.64
C VAL A 553 26.51 -24.52 33.82
N LEU A 554 26.21 -25.56 34.63
CA LEU A 554 24.84 -25.96 34.94
C LEU A 554 24.13 -24.92 35.82
N GLU A 555 24.81 -24.35 36.82
CA GLU A 555 24.30 -23.25 37.66
C GLU A 555 23.99 -21.99 36.82
N GLU A 556 24.88 -21.62 35.88
CA GLU A 556 24.61 -20.50 34.96
C GLU A 556 23.42 -20.77 34.03
N LYS A 557 23.33 -21.99 33.47
CA LYS A 557 22.20 -22.39 32.62
C LYS A 557 20.87 -22.39 33.37
N ALA A 558 20.82 -22.84 34.62
CA ALA A 558 19.62 -22.79 35.45
C ALA A 558 19.09 -21.36 35.61
N VAL A 559 19.98 -20.41 35.94
CA VAL A 559 19.64 -18.97 36.07
C VAL A 559 19.16 -18.36 34.74
N LEU A 560 19.66 -18.84 33.59
CA LEU A 560 19.16 -18.44 32.28
C LEU A 560 17.76 -19.00 31.98
N VAL A 561 17.49 -20.25 32.34
CA VAL A 561 16.16 -20.87 32.19
C VAL A 561 15.11 -20.17 33.06
N GLU A 562 15.43 -19.80 34.31
CA GLU A 562 14.52 -19.03 35.15
C GLU A 562 14.15 -17.67 34.54
N ARG A 563 15.15 -16.94 34.01
CA ARG A 563 14.92 -15.66 33.31
C ARG A 563 14.05 -15.85 32.07
N TYR A 564 14.27 -16.92 31.31
CA TYR A 564 13.46 -17.25 30.14
C TYR A 564 12.00 -17.53 30.53
N LEU A 565 11.76 -18.41 31.51
CA LEU A 565 10.42 -18.74 32.01
C LEU A 565 9.69 -17.52 32.61
N LYS A 566 10.41 -16.61 33.27
CA LYS A 566 9.84 -15.34 33.73
C LYS A 566 9.42 -14.45 32.54
N THR A 567 10.29 -14.31 31.54
CA THR A 567 10.03 -13.51 30.32
C THR A 567 8.84 -14.09 29.53
N GLN A 568 8.69 -15.42 29.49
CA GLN A 568 7.56 -16.09 28.87
C GLN A 568 6.23 -15.74 29.57
N LYS A 569 6.17 -15.82 30.91
CA LYS A 569 4.99 -15.40 31.69
C LYS A 569 4.62 -13.93 31.49
N GLU A 570 5.60 -13.05 31.33
CA GLU A 570 5.38 -11.64 31.02
C GLU A 570 4.83 -11.44 29.59
N ASN A 571 5.33 -12.20 28.62
CA ASN A 571 4.80 -12.23 27.25
C ASN A 571 3.36 -12.77 27.19
N ASP A 572 3.02 -13.84 27.91
CA ASP A 572 1.66 -14.38 27.98
C ASP A 572 0.66 -13.35 28.54
N LEU A 573 1.08 -12.59 29.57
CA LEU A 573 0.30 -11.50 30.15
C LEU A 573 0.11 -10.34 29.16
N LEU A 574 1.14 -9.99 28.38
CA LEU A 574 1.05 -9.00 27.31
C LEU A 574 0.15 -9.47 26.16
N GLN A 575 0.24 -10.74 25.77
CA GLN A 575 -0.61 -11.34 24.75
C GLN A 575 -2.09 -11.36 25.19
N LYS A 576 -2.37 -11.69 26.46
CA LYS A 576 -3.72 -11.60 27.03
C LYS A 576 -4.26 -10.17 27.06
N LYS A 577 -3.43 -9.18 27.43
CA LYS A 577 -3.78 -7.75 27.33
C LYS A 577 -4.06 -7.33 25.88
N TYR A 578 -3.25 -7.79 24.92
CA TYR A 578 -3.43 -7.48 23.50
C TYR A 578 -4.75 -8.04 22.94
N GLN A 579 -5.12 -9.29 23.25
CA GLN A 579 -6.40 -9.83 22.81
C GLN A 579 -7.59 -9.07 23.43
N ASN A 580 -7.48 -8.63 24.69
CA ASN A 580 -8.50 -7.80 25.32
C ASN A 580 -8.65 -6.41 24.65
N LEU A 581 -7.54 -5.72 24.33
CA LEU A 581 -7.60 -4.46 23.57
C LEU A 581 -8.17 -4.67 22.16
N LYS A 582 -7.79 -5.77 21.50
CA LYS A 582 -8.28 -6.14 20.17
C LYS A 582 -9.78 -6.44 20.18
N ALA A 583 -10.30 -7.13 21.20
CA ALA A 583 -11.73 -7.36 21.38
C ALA A 583 -12.49 -6.03 21.52
N LYS A 584 -12.05 -5.15 22.43
CA LYS A 584 -12.64 -3.82 22.62
C LYS A 584 -12.62 -2.99 21.32
N PHE A 585 -11.50 -3.00 20.58
CA PHE A 585 -11.39 -2.31 19.30
C PHE A 585 -12.43 -2.78 18.26
N TRP A 586 -12.79 -4.07 18.26
CA TRP A 586 -13.87 -4.59 17.40
C TRP A 586 -15.26 -4.14 17.87
N GLU A 587 -15.49 -3.97 19.16
CA GLU A 587 -16.74 -3.43 19.71
C GLU A 587 -16.89 -1.93 19.39
N ASP A 588 -15.86 -1.13 19.68
CA ASP A 588 -15.80 0.30 19.36
C ASP A 588 -15.99 0.53 17.84
N ARG A 589 -15.34 -0.30 17.01
CA ARG A 589 -15.52 -0.30 15.55
C ARG A 589 -16.96 -0.64 15.13
N LYS A 590 -17.59 -1.65 15.75
CA LYS A 590 -18.96 -2.07 15.43
C LYS A 590 -19.97 -0.94 15.73
N ALA A 591 -19.78 -0.21 16.83
CA ALA A 591 -20.57 0.97 17.16
C ALA A 591 -20.38 2.11 16.12
N LEU A 592 -19.14 2.34 15.68
CA LEU A 592 -18.83 3.29 14.59
C LEU A 592 -19.47 2.88 13.24
N GLU A 593 -19.45 1.59 12.88
CA GLU A 593 -20.10 1.08 11.67
C GLU A 593 -21.63 1.21 11.71
N THR A 594 -22.27 1.14 12.90
CA THR A 594 -23.69 1.50 13.05
C THR A 594 -23.95 2.99 12.86
N LEU A 595 -23.15 3.88 13.49
CA LEU A 595 -23.30 5.33 13.33
C LEU A 595 -23.13 5.78 11.86
N PHE A 596 -22.17 5.20 11.13
CA PHE A 596 -21.99 5.46 9.70
C PHE A 596 -23.11 4.90 8.82
N ARG A 597 -23.88 3.92 9.28
CA ARG A 597 -25.07 3.43 8.56
C ARG A 597 -26.19 4.46 8.64
N ASP A 598 -26.49 4.94 9.84
CA ASP A 598 -27.53 5.95 10.08
C ASP A 598 -27.24 7.26 9.34
N ASP A 599 -25.98 7.71 9.34
CA ASP A 599 -25.58 8.92 8.62
C ASP A 599 -25.62 8.75 7.09
N ARG A 600 -25.30 7.56 6.59
CA ARG A 600 -25.43 7.21 5.16
C ARG A 600 -26.90 7.19 4.72
N ASP A 601 -27.80 6.71 5.57
CA ASP A 601 -29.23 6.63 5.23
C ASP A 601 -29.93 8.00 5.36
N LYS A 602 -29.51 8.85 6.31
CA LYS A 602 -29.83 10.30 6.31
C LYS A 602 -29.34 10.98 5.02
N THR A 603 -28.10 10.69 4.60
CA THR A 603 -27.51 11.24 3.37
C THR A 603 -28.28 10.79 2.12
N LYS A 604 -28.72 9.53 2.03
CA LYS A 604 -29.62 9.05 0.96
C LYS A 604 -30.93 9.84 0.93
N LYS A 605 -31.55 10.08 2.09
CA LYS A 605 -32.80 10.84 2.19
C LYS A 605 -32.63 12.25 1.61
N HIS A 606 -31.61 12.97 2.05
CA HIS A 606 -31.30 14.31 1.52
C HIS A 606 -30.90 14.31 0.04
N ALA A 607 -30.27 13.25 -0.46
CA ALA A 607 -29.98 13.10 -1.89
C ALA A 607 -31.26 12.94 -2.74
N ASN A 608 -32.26 12.23 -2.22
CA ASN A 608 -33.58 12.09 -2.86
C ASN A 608 -34.36 13.42 -2.83
N GLU A 609 -34.44 14.08 -1.66
CA GLU A 609 -35.05 15.40 -1.50
C GLU A 609 -34.44 16.43 -2.48
N LEU A 610 -33.10 16.41 -2.64
CA LEU A 610 -32.40 17.26 -3.60
C LEU A 610 -32.65 16.87 -5.07
N ALA A 611 -32.90 15.59 -5.37
CA ALA A 611 -33.25 15.13 -6.72
C ALA A 611 -34.67 15.58 -7.09
N GLU A 612 -35.63 15.49 -6.17
CA GLU A 612 -36.99 15.99 -6.32
C GLU A 612 -37.01 17.51 -6.53
N LEU A 613 -36.27 18.26 -5.71
CA LEU A 613 -36.16 19.72 -5.85
C LEU A 613 -35.51 20.13 -7.19
N LYS A 614 -34.53 19.37 -7.69
CA LYS A 614 -33.97 19.55 -9.04
C LYS A 614 -34.99 19.20 -10.14
N ALA A 615 -35.83 18.19 -9.95
CA ALA A 615 -36.90 17.86 -10.90
C ALA A 615 -37.99 18.95 -10.94
N ALA A 616 -38.40 19.48 -9.79
CA ALA A 616 -39.31 20.62 -9.68
C ALA A 616 -38.74 21.87 -10.37
N SER A 617 -37.46 22.18 -10.13
CA SER A 617 -36.75 23.29 -10.79
C SER A 617 -36.71 23.14 -12.32
N ARG A 618 -36.49 21.92 -12.84
CA ARG A 618 -36.58 21.61 -14.28
C ARG A 618 -37.99 21.83 -14.84
N LYS A 619 -39.05 21.36 -14.14
CA LYS A 619 -40.44 21.61 -14.53
C LYS A 619 -40.77 23.11 -14.57
N ALA A 620 -40.33 23.87 -13.56
CA ALA A 620 -40.51 25.32 -13.51
C ALA A 620 -39.77 26.06 -14.63
N ARG A 621 -38.56 25.62 -15.01
CA ARG A 621 -37.82 26.16 -16.15
C ARG A 621 -38.54 25.90 -17.48
N LEU A 622 -39.04 24.68 -17.70
CA LEU A 622 -39.83 24.33 -18.89
C LEU A 622 -41.10 25.18 -18.97
N HIS A 623 -41.86 25.30 -17.88
CA HIS A 623 -43.06 26.15 -17.84
C HIS A 623 -42.76 27.62 -18.20
N ARG A 624 -41.64 28.18 -17.72
CA ARG A 624 -41.18 29.53 -18.12
C ARG A 624 -40.77 29.63 -19.59
N GLN A 625 -40.28 28.56 -20.21
CA GLN A 625 -39.98 28.53 -21.65
C GLN A 625 -41.28 28.51 -22.47
N ASN A 626 -42.24 27.65 -22.11
CA ASN A 626 -43.55 27.60 -22.76
C ASN A 626 -44.31 28.94 -22.63
N LEU A 627 -44.23 29.60 -21.47
CA LEU A 627 -44.83 30.92 -21.26
C LEU A 627 -44.24 31.98 -22.21
N LYS A 628 -42.90 31.99 -22.39
CA LYS A 628 -42.23 32.87 -23.36
C LYS A 628 -42.59 32.56 -24.81
N GLU A 629 -42.79 31.29 -25.14
CA GLU A 629 -43.23 30.88 -26.48
C GLU A 629 -44.67 31.35 -26.77
N MET A 630 -45.59 31.23 -25.80
CA MET A 630 -46.94 31.78 -25.93
C MET A 630 -46.94 33.31 -26.04
N GLN A 631 -46.10 34.01 -25.26
CA GLN A 631 -45.91 35.46 -25.39
C GLN A 631 -45.41 35.83 -26.79
N ARG A 632 -44.39 35.13 -27.30
CA ARG A 632 -43.86 35.35 -28.66
C ARG A 632 -44.92 35.12 -29.74
N LYS A 633 -45.72 34.04 -29.62
CA LYS A 633 -46.82 33.76 -30.56
C LYS A 633 -47.90 34.86 -30.54
N ALA A 634 -48.23 35.41 -29.37
CA ALA A 634 -49.13 36.55 -29.25
C ALA A 634 -48.54 37.86 -29.81
N GLU A 635 -47.23 38.07 -29.69
CA GLU A 635 -46.53 39.17 -30.37
C GLU A 635 -46.50 38.99 -31.89
N GLU A 636 -46.40 37.76 -32.39
CA GLU A 636 -46.38 37.46 -33.83
C GLU A 636 -47.78 37.66 -34.45
N THR A 637 -48.85 37.14 -33.83
CA THR A 637 -50.22 37.37 -34.31
C THR A 637 -50.65 38.84 -34.21
N THR A 638 -50.26 39.57 -33.16
CA THR A 638 -50.56 41.02 -33.09
C THR A 638 -49.83 41.82 -34.16
N LYS A 639 -48.58 41.46 -34.51
CA LYS A 639 -47.85 42.05 -35.66
C LYS A 639 -48.55 41.74 -37.00
N GLU A 640 -49.17 40.58 -37.15
CA GLU A 640 -49.97 40.23 -38.34
C GLU A 640 -51.25 41.07 -38.42
N CYS A 641 -52.02 41.21 -37.33
CA CYS A 641 -53.18 42.10 -37.29
C CYS A 641 -52.83 43.57 -37.57
N PHE A 642 -51.63 44.03 -37.17
CA PHE A 642 -51.15 45.38 -37.55
C PHE A 642 -50.89 45.51 -39.05
N LYS A 643 -50.23 44.53 -39.69
CA LYS A 643 -50.02 44.51 -41.16
C LYS A 643 -51.35 44.45 -41.92
N GLU A 644 -52.29 43.64 -41.47
CA GLU A 644 -53.64 43.55 -42.05
C GLU A 644 -54.36 44.90 -41.97
N LYS A 645 -54.31 45.56 -40.80
CA LYS A 645 -54.85 46.92 -40.61
C LYS A 645 -54.18 47.96 -41.51
N GLU A 646 -52.87 47.88 -41.74
CA GLU A 646 -52.14 48.78 -42.66
C GLU A 646 -52.52 48.52 -44.13
N SER A 647 -52.71 47.25 -44.51
CA SER A 647 -53.23 46.85 -45.82
C SER A 647 -54.63 47.41 -46.05
N LEU A 648 -55.57 47.16 -45.13
CA LEU A 648 -56.93 47.70 -45.18
C LEU A 648 -56.96 49.23 -45.18
N THR A 649 -56.08 49.90 -44.43
CA THR A 649 -55.96 51.36 -44.43
C THR A 649 -55.47 51.89 -45.79
N SER A 650 -54.58 51.15 -46.46
CA SER A 650 -54.08 51.48 -47.79
C SER A 650 -55.14 51.26 -48.87
N GLU A 651 -55.93 50.19 -48.76
CA GLU A 651 -57.05 49.91 -49.65
C GLU A 651 -58.19 50.94 -49.49
N ILE A 652 -58.52 51.35 -48.26
CA ILE A 652 -59.46 52.45 -48.00
C ILE A 652 -58.99 53.77 -48.64
N LYS A 653 -57.68 54.05 -48.64
CA LYS A 653 -57.13 55.20 -49.38
C LYS A 653 -57.29 55.03 -50.89
N ARG A 654 -56.99 53.85 -51.44
CA ARG A 654 -57.14 53.54 -52.88
C ARG A 654 -58.58 53.76 -53.34
N LEU A 655 -59.55 53.21 -52.61
CA LEU A 655 -60.99 53.34 -52.89
C LEU A 655 -61.48 54.79 -52.79
N ARG A 656 -60.98 55.58 -51.82
CA ARG A 656 -61.27 57.03 -51.76
C ARG A 656 -60.75 57.78 -52.98
N SER A 657 -59.52 57.53 -53.40
CA SER A 657 -58.95 58.16 -54.60
C SER A 657 -59.69 57.79 -55.88
N GLN A 658 -60.25 56.59 -55.97
CA GLN A 658 -61.15 56.19 -57.08
C GLN A 658 -62.48 56.95 -57.01
N LEU A 659 -63.14 56.97 -55.85
CA LEU A 659 -64.41 57.69 -55.67
C LEU A 659 -64.27 59.20 -55.94
N GLU A 660 -63.14 59.80 -55.57
CA GLU A 660 -62.84 61.21 -55.87
C GLU A 660 -62.61 61.47 -57.37
N SER A 661 -62.08 60.51 -58.14
CA SER A 661 -61.91 60.68 -59.59
C SER A 661 -63.22 60.43 -60.34
N GLU A 662 -64.02 59.45 -59.91
CA GLU A 662 -65.39 59.22 -60.39
C GLU A 662 -66.27 60.44 -60.11
N LEU A 663 -66.21 61.03 -58.92
CA LEU A 663 -66.94 62.24 -58.58
C LEU A 663 -66.52 63.44 -59.44
N LYS A 664 -65.22 63.62 -59.72
CA LYS A 664 -64.73 64.65 -60.66
C LYS A 664 -65.26 64.42 -62.08
N ASN A 665 -65.27 63.17 -62.56
CA ASN A 665 -65.85 62.83 -63.86
C ASN A 665 -67.36 63.10 -63.91
N HIS A 666 -68.10 62.81 -62.84
CA HIS A 666 -69.51 63.14 -62.71
C HIS A 666 -69.78 64.65 -62.67
N ILE A 667 -68.91 65.45 -62.02
CA ILE A 667 -68.99 66.91 -62.05
C ILE A 667 -68.75 67.43 -63.48
N VAL A 668 -67.72 66.95 -64.19
CA VAL A 668 -67.43 67.36 -65.57
C VAL A 668 -68.55 67.02 -66.53
N THR A 669 -69.11 65.80 -66.46
CA THR A 669 -70.28 65.41 -67.28
C THR A 669 -71.54 66.20 -66.91
N THR A 670 -71.74 66.54 -65.62
CA THR A 670 -72.84 67.40 -65.18
C THR A 670 -72.71 68.83 -65.70
N GLU A 671 -71.52 69.43 -65.69
CA GLU A 671 -71.30 70.76 -66.29
C GLU A 671 -71.44 70.73 -67.82
N LYS A 672 -71.00 69.65 -68.49
CA LYS A 672 -71.24 69.48 -69.94
C LYS A 672 -72.74 69.40 -70.25
N LEU A 673 -73.49 68.61 -69.49
CA LEU A 673 -74.96 68.52 -69.63
C LEU A 673 -75.64 69.86 -69.30
N LYS A 674 -75.11 70.67 -68.37
CA LYS A 674 -75.61 72.04 -68.12
C LYS A 674 -75.34 72.96 -69.31
N GLU A 675 -74.19 72.87 -69.98
CA GLU A 675 -73.91 73.68 -71.17
C GLU A 675 -74.76 73.24 -72.37
N GLU A 676 -74.94 71.93 -72.57
CA GLU A 676 -75.89 71.39 -73.55
C GLU A 676 -77.33 71.85 -73.25
N LEU A 677 -77.73 71.95 -71.98
CA LEU A 677 -79.02 72.52 -71.58
C LEU A 677 -79.09 74.04 -71.81
N ARG A 678 -77.97 74.79 -71.71
CA ARG A 678 -77.90 76.22 -72.07
C ARG A 678 -78.05 76.40 -73.57
N GLU A 679 -77.38 75.59 -74.39
CA GLU A 679 -77.54 75.56 -75.84
C GLU A 679 -78.99 75.26 -76.24
N VAL A 680 -79.59 74.21 -75.67
CA VAL A 680 -81.01 73.87 -75.91
C VAL A 680 -81.94 75.02 -75.48
N ARG A 681 -81.66 75.72 -74.37
CA ARG A 681 -82.43 76.92 -73.98
C ARG A 681 -82.27 78.08 -74.97
N LYS A 682 -81.05 78.41 -75.41
CA LYS A 682 -80.82 79.43 -76.46
C LYS A 682 -81.57 79.07 -77.74
N LEU A 683 -81.55 77.80 -78.15
CA LEU A 683 -82.27 77.32 -79.33
C LEU A 683 -83.79 77.39 -79.15
N ASN A 684 -84.32 77.10 -77.96
CA ASN A 684 -85.74 77.23 -77.65
C ASN A 684 -86.19 78.70 -77.58
N GLU A 685 -85.39 79.59 -76.97
CA GLU A 685 -85.62 81.03 -77.01
C GLU A 685 -85.56 81.57 -78.44
N GLN A 686 -84.62 81.12 -79.27
CA GLN A 686 -84.60 81.45 -80.70
C GLN A 686 -85.79 80.88 -81.46
N ALA A 687 -86.34 79.73 -81.05
CA ALA A 687 -87.55 79.16 -81.64
C ALA A 687 -88.80 79.96 -81.24
N GLN A 688 -88.97 80.32 -79.96
CA GLN A 688 -90.04 81.19 -79.48
C GLN A 688 -89.98 82.58 -80.12
N ASN A 689 -88.81 83.23 -80.16
CA ASN A 689 -88.65 84.51 -80.85
C ASN A 689 -88.97 84.41 -82.36
N LYS A 690 -88.74 83.26 -83.01
CA LYS A 690 -89.16 83.01 -84.41
C LYS A 690 -90.65 82.66 -84.57
N LEU A 691 -91.33 82.24 -83.51
CA LEU A 691 -92.77 81.97 -83.46
C LEU A 691 -93.56 83.25 -83.20
N GLU A 692 -93.14 84.01 -82.19
CA GLU A 692 -93.76 85.26 -81.75
C GLU A 692 -93.60 86.37 -82.81
N HIS A 693 -92.52 86.36 -83.59
CA HIS A 693 -92.36 87.23 -84.77
C HIS A 693 -93.16 86.76 -86.02
N LYS A 694 -94.08 85.78 -85.88
CA LYS A 694 -94.92 85.28 -86.98
C LYS A 694 -96.43 85.19 -86.71
N GLN A 695 -96.91 85.42 -85.49
CA GLN A 695 -98.35 85.35 -85.17
C GLN A 695 -98.85 86.50 -84.29
N SER A 696 -98.97 87.70 -84.87
CA SER A 696 -99.75 88.81 -84.32
C SER A 696 -100.81 89.26 -85.32
N LEU A 697 -101.91 88.51 -85.47
CA LEU A 697 -103.16 88.97 -86.10
C LEU A 697 -104.35 87.98 -85.90
N ARG A 698 -104.92 87.91 -84.69
CA ARG A 698 -106.38 87.74 -84.40
C ARG A 698 -106.66 87.54 -82.90
N SER A 699 -107.77 88.11 -82.45
CA SER A 699 -108.38 88.02 -81.10
C SER A 699 -109.82 87.45 -81.27
N PRO A 700 -110.74 87.50 -80.26
CA PRO A 700 -110.67 87.10 -78.84
C PRO A 700 -111.90 86.25 -78.39
N SER A 701 -111.89 85.63 -77.18
CA SER A 701 -113.14 85.40 -76.38
C SER A 701 -112.94 84.82 -74.95
N THR A 702 -113.48 85.56 -73.95
CA THR A 702 -114.15 85.13 -72.68
C THR A 702 -113.69 83.92 -71.82
N LEU A 703 -113.22 84.23 -70.58
CA LEU A 703 -113.85 84.00 -69.24
C LEU A 703 -114.42 82.59 -68.83
N PRO A 704 -114.60 82.28 -67.51
CA PRO A 704 -114.53 83.14 -66.31
C PRO A 704 -113.60 82.64 -65.17
N ALA A 705 -113.61 83.33 -64.02
CA ALA A 705 -112.76 83.11 -62.83
C ALA A 705 -113.50 82.44 -61.65
N VAL A 706 -112.72 81.95 -60.66
CA VAL A 706 -113.07 81.80 -59.22
C VAL A 706 -111.79 82.00 -58.38
N ASP A 707 -111.90 82.62 -57.20
CA ASP A 707 -110.80 83.13 -56.36
C ASP A 707 -110.48 82.30 -55.08
N HIS A 708 -109.53 82.80 -54.29
CA HIS A 708 -109.21 82.48 -52.86
C HIS A 708 -108.56 81.12 -52.50
N GLU A 709 -107.88 80.95 -51.36
CA GLU A 709 -106.85 81.79 -50.68
C GLU A 709 -106.09 80.96 -49.59
N GLU A 710 -105.27 81.63 -48.76
CA GLU A 710 -104.52 81.22 -47.56
C GLU A 710 -104.80 79.87 -46.83
N GLY A 711 -103.79 79.36 -46.08
CA GLY A 711 -104.10 78.84 -44.72
C GLY A 711 -103.26 77.74 -44.03
N GLN A 712 -102.19 78.13 -43.33
CA GLN A 712 -101.75 77.64 -41.99
C GLN A 712 -101.58 76.14 -41.58
N LYS A 713 -100.36 75.83 -41.11
CA LYS A 713 -99.95 75.09 -39.89
C LYS A 713 -101.00 74.27 -39.05
N LYS A 714 -100.73 72.97 -38.85
CA LYS A 714 -100.65 72.19 -37.56
C LYS A 714 -100.21 70.74 -37.87
N LYS A 715 -99.51 69.90 -37.08
CA LYS A 715 -99.26 69.66 -35.62
C LYS A 715 -100.10 68.47 -35.07
N GLN A 716 -99.44 67.55 -34.35
CA GLN A 716 -99.92 66.31 -33.65
C GLN A 716 -99.91 64.99 -34.45
N LYS A 717 -99.92 63.75 -33.89
CA LYS A 717 -99.27 63.10 -32.70
C LYS A 717 -100.12 61.95 -32.08
N THR A 718 -99.76 60.68 -32.33
CA THR A 718 -100.09 59.45 -31.54
C THR A 718 -99.08 58.34 -31.93
N ARG A 719 -98.38 57.63 -31.03
CA ARG A 719 -98.77 56.52 -30.10
C ARG A 719 -99.23 55.23 -30.83
N GLY A 720 -98.73 54.03 -30.52
CA GLY A 720 -97.70 53.61 -29.54
C GLY A 720 -97.72 52.08 -29.29
N ILE A 721 -97.00 51.60 -28.25
CA ILE A 721 -96.88 50.18 -27.79
C ILE A 721 -95.99 49.30 -28.73
N SER A 722 -95.08 48.42 -28.29
CA SER A 722 -94.19 48.31 -27.11
C SER A 722 -93.07 47.30 -27.49
N SER A 723 -92.00 46.97 -26.74
CA SER A 723 -91.54 47.27 -25.37
C SER A 723 -90.00 47.53 -25.44
N ALA A 724 -89.06 47.32 -24.50
CA ALA A 724 -89.00 46.74 -23.14
C ALA A 724 -87.91 47.46 -22.30
N ARG A 725 -87.20 46.75 -21.39
CA ARG A 725 -86.11 47.22 -20.49
C ARG A 725 -85.30 45.99 -20.00
N PRO A 726 -84.14 46.09 -19.29
CA PRO A 726 -83.71 47.11 -18.29
C PRO A 726 -82.36 47.80 -18.65
N LEU A 727 -81.90 48.92 -18.09
CA LEU A 727 -81.72 49.38 -16.68
C LEU A 727 -80.75 48.54 -15.82
N PHE A 728 -79.56 49.08 -15.53
CA PHE A 728 -79.28 49.63 -14.19
C PHE A 728 -78.09 50.61 -14.20
N SER A 729 -77.91 51.36 -13.12
CA SER A 729 -76.92 52.43 -12.91
C SER A 729 -75.71 52.00 -12.08
N GLY A 730 -74.54 52.65 -12.19
CA GLY A 730 -73.46 52.43 -11.21
C GLY A 730 -72.18 53.27 -11.32
N LYS A 731 -72.21 54.50 -10.79
CA LYS A 731 -71.11 55.30 -10.17
C LYS A 731 -69.65 55.23 -10.71
N VAL A 732 -69.12 56.42 -11.00
CA VAL A 732 -67.68 56.73 -10.98
C VAL A 732 -67.17 56.75 -9.52
N SER A 733 -65.96 56.24 -9.28
CA SER A 733 -65.15 56.49 -8.09
C SER A 733 -63.65 56.52 -8.45
N HIS A 734 -62.94 57.58 -8.10
CA HIS A 734 -61.47 57.53 -7.99
C HIS A 734 -61.06 56.82 -6.70
N PHE A 735 -59.93 56.12 -6.71
CA PHE A 735 -58.94 56.19 -5.62
C PHE A 735 -57.54 55.80 -6.12
N LEU A 736 -56.52 56.25 -5.39
CA LEU A 736 -55.10 55.99 -5.59
C LEU A 736 -54.49 55.52 -4.25
N ILE A 737 -53.19 55.20 -4.22
CA ILE A 737 -52.36 54.83 -3.04
C ILE A 737 -52.23 53.30 -2.78
N THR A 738 -51.08 52.96 -2.22
CA THR A 738 -50.43 51.65 -2.03
C THR A 738 -50.74 50.95 -0.70
N ALA A 739 -50.57 49.62 -0.60
CA ALA A 739 -49.78 48.97 0.48
C ALA A 739 -49.66 47.42 0.36
N ARG A 740 -48.74 46.87 1.17
CA ARG A 740 -48.42 45.44 1.41
C ARG A 740 -49.58 44.63 2.01
N GLY A 741 -49.58 43.30 1.83
CA GLY A 741 -50.32 42.36 2.69
C GLY A 741 -50.15 40.88 2.32
N ASN A 742 -49.88 40.02 3.31
CA ASN A 742 -49.94 38.55 3.17
C ASN A 742 -51.39 38.05 3.35
N CYS A 743 -51.74 36.89 2.78
CA CYS A 743 -52.08 35.68 3.57
C CYS A 743 -52.49 34.48 2.70
N ASN A 744 -52.53 33.30 3.32
CA ASN A 744 -52.77 32.00 2.69
C ASN A 744 -54.25 31.76 2.32
N SER A 745 -54.48 30.98 1.25
CA SER A 745 -55.69 30.17 1.10
C SER A 745 -55.36 28.86 0.39
N VAL A 746 -55.76 27.73 0.96
CA VAL A 746 -55.55 26.39 0.39
C VAL A 746 -56.54 26.14 -0.76
N ILE A 747 -56.08 25.56 -1.86
CA ILE A 747 -56.94 24.97 -2.89
C ILE A 747 -56.46 23.54 -3.17
N CYS A 748 -57.30 22.57 -2.82
CA CYS A 748 -57.09 21.16 -3.16
C CYS A 748 -57.55 20.91 -4.61
N TYR A 749 -56.74 20.20 -5.39
CA TYR A 749 -57.18 19.61 -6.67
C TYR A 749 -57.15 18.09 -6.58
N GLY A 750 -58.28 17.46 -6.91
CA GLY A 750 -58.41 16.01 -6.93
C GLY A 750 -57.62 15.38 -8.07
N ILE A 751 -57.12 14.16 -7.83
CA ILE A 751 -56.40 13.37 -8.82
C ILE A 751 -57.43 12.66 -9.72
N ILE A 752 -57.37 12.89 -11.02
CA ILE A 752 -58.02 12.06 -12.04
C ILE A 752 -56.91 11.36 -12.83
N GLN A 753 -56.93 10.03 -12.86
CA GLN A 753 -56.02 9.23 -13.68
C GLN A 753 -56.59 9.11 -15.11
N PRO A 754 -55.76 9.27 -16.17
CA PRO A 754 -56.16 8.91 -17.52
C PRO A 754 -55.99 7.39 -17.75
N THR A 755 -57.06 6.73 -18.20
CA THR A 755 -57.04 5.33 -18.67
C THR A 755 -56.82 5.24 -20.18
N GLU A 756 -56.59 4.02 -20.67
CA GLU A 756 -56.04 3.73 -21.99
C GLU A 756 -57.10 3.67 -23.11
N ASN A 757 -56.97 4.50 -24.16
CA ASN A 757 -56.78 4.06 -25.56
C ASN A 757 -56.78 5.23 -26.57
N PRO A 758 -56.14 5.11 -27.77
CA PRO A 758 -56.06 6.20 -28.75
C PRO A 758 -56.65 5.85 -30.13
N THR A 759 -57.88 6.29 -30.44
CA THR A 759 -58.43 6.12 -31.81
C THR A 759 -59.49 7.16 -32.23
N ILE A 760 -59.37 7.61 -33.50
CA ILE A 760 -60.37 8.30 -34.37
C ILE A 760 -61.07 9.57 -33.82
N LEU A 761 -60.68 10.75 -34.34
CA LEU A 761 -61.51 11.47 -35.33
C LEU A 761 -60.77 12.65 -35.98
N ARG A 762 -61.18 13.00 -37.21
CA ARG A 762 -60.83 14.23 -37.92
C ARG A 762 -61.97 15.23 -37.77
N THR A 763 -61.63 16.50 -37.54
CA THR A 763 -62.13 17.62 -38.36
C THR A 763 -61.04 18.67 -38.47
#